data_AF-A0AAX4J088-F1
#
_entry.id   AF-A0AAX4J088-F1
#
_cell.length_a   1.000
_cell.length_b   1.000
_cell.length_c   1.000
_cell.angle_alpha   90.00
_cell.angle_beta   90.00
_cell.angle_gamma   90.00
#
_symmetry.space_group_name_H-M   'P 1'
#
loop_
_entity.id
_entity.type
_entity.pdbx_description
1 polymer ?
#
loop_
_entity_poly.entity_id
_entity_poly.type
_entity_poly.pdbx_seq_one_letter_code
_entity_poly.pdbx_strand_id
1 'polypeptide(L)'
;MSAAANKFDAGAPGASSADAAPPMRLNIVVLFMGSRGDLQPSLAVAALLQRRHGHRVRIASHPPYRDAIEAAGVEFRSIGRTDIKTMMERRLLPREELNKLVPVIKEEFREMGERWWAACIDGPDEEVDGDFDSDEGTFVADLVVSTMLPYNQTSAAALLGVPLHLFGMNPRIYSKEIPHSQAGWALKNPSRAKNALSWWFQDLIFLQTMKSVINDVRVNRMGLEPMSPAWWLSQYNRMGVPCTYLWSPWLLPRPTDWPNNVDVAGFVFAGVPEGYVPPAELVAFLEAEATPPVYVGFGSMSFANAQGVFEDIIEALERVGVRAVVARGWANLEGLNGPAEHVFVIDDAPHAWLFPRVRAVVCHGGSGTTAMALRSGRPTLVVPVAGDQPLWASRVVAVGCGPDAGFGMVEITGERFEKALRELLEPQYAAAAERLAEALKGERPGEEVCVERILETLSVYEREGRCLVYGGRPAVWKTDGGERLSAVAAHVLVENGRVRRGELRALNLVKWPDLVSPGDPLSGLFLGLGQVFGSVAEDGKRGHIGKMGLHILRAPLTVVAAVPFGLFNLLDFVLYKLASPFKPKLYASNPRLYTYAQMLSFLVSAPLVELMSIVTQPPVLARRHRGTARVVLEVPLGIARTLLASLNVVVGFVGITLRHLEIACARAMGERPRGDVVAEARVRLGRAEAEALRVEGAETGRDLVGDIVRRWDERKRA
;
A
#
# COMPACT_ATOMS: atom_id res chain seq x y z
N MET A 1 25.18 24.17 -27.21
CA MET A 1 24.38 25.28 -27.75
C MET A 1 23.06 25.32 -27.00
N SER A 2 22.88 26.37 -26.18
CA SER A 2 21.65 26.98 -25.62
C SER A 2 20.43 26.08 -25.34
N ALA A 3 20.15 25.67 -24.10
CA ALA A 3 19.53 26.41 -22.99
C ALA A 3 17.98 26.46 -23.02
N ALA A 4 17.37 25.78 -22.04
CA ALA A 4 16.10 26.15 -21.41
C ALA A 4 16.03 25.49 -20.02
N ALA A 5 16.87 25.99 -19.11
CA ALA A 5 16.73 25.77 -17.68
C ALA A 5 15.81 26.87 -17.14
N ASN A 6 14.60 26.52 -16.73
CA ASN A 6 13.75 27.45 -15.98
C ASN A 6 14.28 27.54 -14.55
N LYS A 7 15.04 28.60 -14.31
CA LYS A 7 15.38 29.11 -12.99
C LYS A 7 14.10 29.55 -12.28
N PHE A 8 13.84 29.00 -11.09
CA PHE A 8 13.00 29.67 -10.10
C PHE A 8 13.77 30.92 -9.64
N ASP A 9 13.31 32.08 -10.10
CA ASP A 9 13.91 33.36 -9.79
C ASP A 9 13.40 33.86 -8.44
N ALA A 10 14.35 34.25 -7.58
CA ALA A 10 14.07 34.91 -6.32
C ALA A 10 14.02 36.43 -6.56
N GLY A 11 12.82 37.01 -6.55
CA GLY A 11 12.60 38.41 -6.21
C GLY A 11 11.91 39.30 -7.25
N ALA A 12 10.67 39.69 -6.95
CA ALA A 12 10.15 41.04 -7.24
C ALA A 12 9.07 41.40 -6.21
N PRO A 13 9.24 42.44 -5.36
CA PRO A 13 8.20 42.90 -4.45
C PRO A 13 7.28 43.86 -5.21
N GLY A 14 6.15 43.36 -5.73
CA GLY A 14 5.25 44.23 -6.47
C GLY A 14 4.24 43.53 -7.38
N ALA A 15 3.46 42.60 -6.84
CA ALA A 15 2.13 42.28 -7.36
C ALA A 15 1.25 41.93 -6.15
N SER A 16 0.13 42.61 -5.99
CA SER A 16 -0.73 42.44 -4.82
C SER A 16 -1.16 40.97 -4.67
N SER A 17 -0.76 40.35 -3.57
CA SER A 17 -1.10 38.98 -3.16
C SER A 17 -2.58 38.81 -2.75
N ALA A 18 -3.49 39.66 -3.24
CA ALA A 18 -4.86 39.75 -2.77
C ALA A 18 -5.83 38.78 -3.48
N ASP A 19 -5.46 38.24 -4.64
CA ASP A 19 -6.33 37.36 -5.46
C ASP A 19 -5.93 35.87 -5.46
N ALA A 20 -4.86 35.49 -4.77
CA ALA A 20 -4.52 34.07 -4.61
C ALA A 20 -5.43 33.43 -3.55
N ALA A 21 -6.16 32.38 -3.92
CA ALA A 21 -6.96 31.62 -2.96
C ALA A 21 -6.06 31.11 -1.81
N PRO A 22 -6.52 31.16 -0.54
CA PRO A 22 -5.70 30.75 0.59
C PRO A 22 -5.27 29.28 0.44
N PRO A 23 -4.04 28.91 0.87
CA PRO A 23 -3.58 27.54 0.83
C PRO A 23 -4.53 26.62 1.61
N MET A 24 -4.83 25.44 1.07
CA MET A 24 -5.79 24.53 1.68
C MET A 24 -5.11 23.72 2.78
N ARG A 25 -5.67 23.78 3.99
CA ARG A 25 -5.25 22.93 5.11
C ARG A 25 -6.05 21.63 5.08
N LEU A 26 -5.34 20.50 5.05
CA LEU A 26 -5.90 19.15 4.95
C LEU A 26 -5.44 18.31 6.13
N ASN A 27 -6.29 17.35 6.53
CA ASN A 27 -5.94 16.30 7.46
C ASN A 27 -5.37 15.10 6.69
N ILE A 28 -4.09 14.80 6.89
CA ILE A 28 -3.39 13.73 6.17
C ILE A 28 -3.04 12.62 7.16
N VAL A 29 -3.50 11.41 6.88
CA VAL A 29 -3.07 10.23 7.63
C VAL A 29 -1.99 9.48 6.85
N VAL A 30 -0.90 9.12 7.53
CA VAL A 30 0.20 8.32 7.02
C VAL A 30 0.18 6.95 7.69
N LEU A 31 -0.13 5.91 6.93
CA LEU A 31 -0.24 4.54 7.44
C LEU A 31 1.02 3.74 7.10
N PHE A 32 1.69 3.17 8.10
CA PHE A 32 2.74 2.19 7.85
C PHE A 32 2.91 1.17 8.99
N MET A 33 3.42 0.00 8.62
CA MET A 33 3.92 -1.02 9.54
C MET A 33 5.31 -1.40 9.08
N GLY A 34 6.26 -1.50 10.01
CA GLY A 34 7.64 -1.72 9.64
C GLY A 34 8.66 -1.27 10.68
N SER A 35 9.93 -1.42 10.30
CA SER A 35 11.08 -1.14 11.16
C SER A 35 11.46 0.35 11.13
N ARG A 36 12.60 0.71 11.75
CA ARG A 36 13.20 2.05 11.64
C ARG A 36 13.37 2.50 10.18
N GLY A 37 13.62 1.56 9.27
CA GLY A 37 13.72 1.84 7.83
C GLY A 37 12.42 2.28 7.17
N ASP A 38 11.27 2.00 7.79
CA ASP A 38 9.95 2.46 7.34
C ASP A 38 9.54 3.77 8.05
N LEU A 39 9.93 3.91 9.32
CA LEU A 39 9.71 5.13 10.11
C LEU A 39 10.39 6.34 9.48
N GLN A 40 11.68 6.25 9.16
CA GLN A 40 12.46 7.42 8.73
C GLN A 40 11.91 8.10 7.47
N PRO A 41 11.60 7.37 6.37
CA PRO A 41 10.99 8.00 5.20
C PRO A 41 9.58 8.53 5.47
N SER A 42 8.77 7.80 6.25
CA SER A 42 7.41 8.22 6.60
C SER A 42 7.41 9.53 7.40
N LEU A 43 8.32 9.64 8.38
CA LEU A 43 8.47 10.83 9.21
C LEU A 43 9.00 12.02 8.42
N ALA A 44 9.95 11.80 7.49
CA ALA A 44 10.47 12.85 6.62
C ALA A 44 9.36 13.44 5.71
N VAL A 45 8.56 12.57 5.08
CA VAL A 45 7.41 12.98 4.25
C VAL A 45 6.36 13.72 5.10
N ALA A 46 6.01 13.19 6.27
CA ALA A 46 5.05 13.80 7.17
C ALA A 46 5.49 15.21 7.65
N ALA A 47 6.75 15.34 8.07
CA ALA A 47 7.31 16.60 8.53
C ALA A 47 7.35 17.65 7.40
N LEU A 48 7.63 17.25 6.16
CA LEU A 48 7.59 18.16 5.01
C LEU A 48 6.17 18.64 4.70
N LEU A 49 5.18 17.73 4.67
CA LEU A 49 3.77 18.07 4.48
C LEU A 49 3.27 19.05 5.55
N GLN A 50 3.70 18.87 6.80
CA GLN A 50 3.33 19.76 7.91
C GLN A 50 4.06 21.10 7.84
N ARG A 51 5.41 21.09 7.85
CA ARG A 51 6.22 22.30 8.03
C ARG A 51 6.25 23.20 6.80
N ARG A 52 6.23 22.63 5.58
CA ARG A 52 6.30 23.41 4.33
C ARG A 52 4.92 23.70 3.72
N HIS A 53 3.93 22.85 3.96
CA HIS A 53 2.61 22.97 3.33
C HIS A 53 1.46 23.21 4.32
N GLY A 54 1.73 23.22 5.63
CA GLY A 54 0.75 23.59 6.66
C GLY A 54 -0.37 22.57 6.88
N HIS A 55 -0.22 21.34 6.40
CA HIS A 55 -1.20 20.28 6.61
C HIS A 55 -1.13 19.73 8.06
N ARG A 56 -2.27 19.27 8.58
CA ARG A 56 -2.31 18.52 9.85
C ARG A 56 -2.00 17.06 9.51
N VAL A 57 -0.93 16.51 10.07
CA VAL A 57 -0.45 15.17 9.70
C VAL A 57 -0.45 14.26 10.91
N ARG A 58 -0.94 13.04 10.70
CA ARG A 58 -1.00 11.96 11.69
C ARG A 58 -0.35 10.71 11.14
N ILE A 59 0.50 10.06 11.92
CA ILE A 59 1.11 8.79 11.59
C ILE A 59 0.47 7.67 12.42
N ALA A 60 0.04 6.60 11.74
CA ALA A 60 -0.39 5.37 12.39
C ALA A 60 0.69 4.29 12.27
N SER A 61 1.35 3.93 13.38
CA SER A 61 2.37 2.87 13.40
C SER A 61 2.55 2.21 14.77
N HIS A 62 3.63 1.44 14.94
CA HIS A 62 3.92 0.67 16.15
C HIS A 62 4.19 1.59 17.37
N PRO A 63 3.74 1.21 18.58
CA PRO A 63 3.92 2.00 19.80
C PRO A 63 5.35 2.49 20.11
N PRO A 64 6.43 1.71 19.88
CA PRO A 64 7.79 2.15 20.18
C PRO A 64 8.26 3.39 19.40
N TYR A 65 7.51 3.82 18.37
CA TYR A 65 7.86 5.01 17.58
C TYR A 65 7.15 6.28 18.02
N ARG A 66 6.26 6.20 19.03
CA ARG A 66 5.50 7.36 19.54
C ARG A 66 6.41 8.55 19.81
N ASP A 67 7.38 8.38 20.70
CA ASP A 67 8.25 9.48 21.16
C ASP A 67 8.99 10.13 20.00
N ALA A 68 9.47 9.34 19.04
CA ALA A 68 10.18 9.85 17.87
C ALA A 68 9.26 10.64 16.91
N ILE A 69 8.00 10.23 16.79
CA ILE A 69 6.99 10.87 15.94
C ILE A 69 6.49 12.17 16.59
N GLU A 70 6.16 12.12 17.87
CA GLU A 70 5.68 13.28 18.64
C GLU A 70 6.78 14.33 18.81
N ALA A 71 8.04 13.92 19.03
CA ALA A 71 9.19 14.83 19.07
C ALA A 71 9.42 15.58 17.74
N ALA A 72 8.94 15.04 16.61
CA ALA A 72 8.98 15.73 15.33
C ALA A 72 7.83 16.74 15.14
N GLY A 73 6.86 16.77 16.06
CA GLY A 73 5.64 17.57 16.02
C GLY A 73 4.48 16.91 15.26
N VAL A 74 4.55 15.60 15.00
CA VAL A 74 3.54 14.86 14.21
C VAL A 74 2.65 14.04 15.15
N GLU A 75 1.34 13.97 14.89
CA GLU A 75 0.42 13.19 15.72
C GLU A 75 0.67 11.69 15.57
N PHE A 76 0.63 10.94 16.67
CA PHE A 76 0.81 9.49 16.66
C PHE A 76 -0.51 8.74 16.95
N ARG A 77 -0.74 7.64 16.21
CA ARG A 77 -1.74 6.61 16.53
C ARG A 77 -1.10 5.22 16.56
N SER A 78 -1.39 4.47 17.62
CA SER A 78 -0.98 3.08 17.75
C SER A 78 -1.74 2.19 16.78
N ILE A 79 -1.06 1.23 16.15
CA ILE A 79 -1.69 0.22 15.29
C ILE A 79 -1.87 -1.13 15.98
N GLY A 80 -1.41 -1.31 17.21
CA GLY A 80 -1.18 -2.68 17.69
C GLY A 80 -0.48 -2.72 19.01
N ARG A 81 -0.66 -3.81 19.76
CA ARG A 81 0.20 -4.12 20.90
C ARG A 81 1.50 -4.82 20.48
N THR A 82 1.49 -5.45 19.32
CA THR A 82 2.64 -6.23 18.83
C THR A 82 3.79 -5.32 18.41
N ASP A 83 4.94 -5.55 19.04
CA ASP A 83 6.21 -4.95 18.67
C ASP A 83 6.65 -5.46 17.29
N ILE A 84 7.10 -4.54 16.44
CA ILE A 84 7.72 -4.86 15.16
C ILE A 84 8.89 -5.85 15.32
N LYS A 85 9.66 -5.76 16.40
CA LYS A 85 10.80 -6.67 16.66
C LYS A 85 10.32 -8.12 16.67
N THR A 86 9.26 -8.40 17.42
CA THR A 86 8.63 -9.74 17.48
C THR A 86 8.17 -10.19 16.10
N MET A 87 7.59 -9.31 15.28
CA MET A 87 7.17 -9.65 13.91
C MET A 87 8.37 -9.99 13.01
N MET A 88 9.51 -9.32 13.18
CA MET A 88 10.73 -9.59 12.41
C MET A 88 11.38 -10.90 12.84
N GLU A 89 11.48 -11.18 14.14
CA GLU A 89 12.04 -12.42 14.68
C GLU A 89 11.26 -13.66 14.19
N ARG A 90 9.93 -13.56 14.08
CA ARG A 90 9.09 -14.64 13.53
C ARG A 90 9.44 -15.03 12.09
N ARG A 91 10.06 -14.13 11.31
CA ARG A 91 10.52 -14.44 9.94
C ARG A 91 11.72 -15.40 9.92
N LEU A 92 12.41 -15.56 11.05
CA LEU A 92 13.57 -16.42 11.21
C LEU A 92 13.19 -17.81 11.73
N LEU A 93 11.94 -18.00 12.16
CA LEU A 93 11.47 -19.26 12.67
C LEU A 93 11.38 -20.32 11.56
N PRO A 94 11.63 -21.60 11.88
CA PRO A 94 11.31 -22.71 11.00
C PRO A 94 9.83 -22.69 10.60
N ARG A 95 9.52 -23.23 9.41
CA ARG A 95 8.15 -23.21 8.86
C ARG A 95 7.14 -23.88 9.79
N GLU A 96 7.52 -24.98 10.45
CA GLU A 96 6.65 -25.70 11.38
C GLU A 96 6.26 -24.84 12.59
N GLU A 97 7.19 -24.05 13.12
CA GLU A 97 6.94 -23.15 14.24
C GLU A 97 6.13 -21.93 13.82
N LEU A 98 6.46 -21.34 12.68
CA LEU A 98 5.71 -20.22 12.11
C LEU A 98 4.24 -20.61 11.85
N ASN A 99 3.99 -21.82 11.36
CA ASN A 99 2.64 -22.32 11.13
C ASN A 99 1.79 -22.40 12.42
N LYS A 100 2.41 -22.68 13.57
CA LYS A 100 1.72 -22.68 14.88
C LYS A 100 1.28 -21.28 15.29
N LEU A 101 1.99 -20.24 14.84
CA LEU A 101 1.70 -18.84 15.14
C LEU A 101 0.70 -18.20 14.19
N VAL A 102 0.27 -18.88 13.11
CA VAL A 102 -0.68 -18.32 12.13
C VAL A 102 -1.95 -17.74 12.77
N PRO A 103 -2.61 -18.39 13.74
CA PRO A 103 -3.78 -17.82 14.41
C PRO A 103 -3.47 -16.51 15.14
N VAL A 104 -2.34 -16.46 15.84
CA VAL A 104 -1.86 -15.26 16.55
C VAL A 104 -1.58 -14.13 15.55
N ILE A 105 -0.85 -14.43 14.47
CA ILE A 105 -0.54 -13.46 13.41
C ILE A 105 -1.83 -12.91 12.79
N LYS A 106 -2.83 -13.78 12.51
CA LYS A 106 -4.11 -13.32 11.96
C LYS A 106 -4.83 -12.36 12.90
N GLU A 107 -4.81 -12.64 14.19
CA GLU A 107 -5.45 -11.79 15.20
C GLU A 107 -4.73 -10.44 15.37
N GLU A 108 -3.40 -10.43 15.37
CA GLU A 108 -2.62 -9.20 15.39
C GLU A 108 -2.88 -8.33 14.15
N PHE A 109 -2.93 -8.94 12.96
CA PHE A 109 -3.26 -8.20 11.74
C PHE A 109 -4.72 -7.75 11.73
N ARG A 110 -5.65 -8.49 12.35
CA ARG A 110 -7.03 -8.05 12.54
C ARG A 110 -7.04 -6.77 13.36
N GLU A 111 -6.39 -6.78 14.53
CA GLU A 111 -6.22 -5.61 15.41
C GLU A 111 -5.60 -4.42 14.66
N MET A 112 -4.53 -4.63 13.89
CA MET A 112 -3.92 -3.59 13.04
C MET A 112 -4.88 -3.05 11.99
N GLY A 113 -5.67 -3.90 11.35
CA GLY A 113 -6.71 -3.49 10.42
C GLY A 113 -7.75 -2.57 11.06
N GLU A 114 -8.19 -2.88 12.27
CA GLU A 114 -9.12 -2.02 13.01
C GLU A 114 -8.48 -0.69 13.36
N ARG A 115 -7.23 -0.71 13.88
CA ARG A 115 -6.53 0.50 14.30
C ARG A 115 -6.07 1.40 13.14
N TRP A 116 -5.72 0.84 11.98
CA TRP A 116 -5.47 1.66 10.78
C TRP A 116 -6.73 2.38 10.31
N TRP A 117 -7.89 1.73 10.42
CA TRP A 117 -9.16 2.39 10.12
C TRP A 117 -9.49 3.47 11.14
N ALA A 118 -9.37 3.17 12.43
CA ALA A 118 -9.51 4.12 13.53
C ALA A 118 -8.58 5.35 13.35
N ALA A 119 -7.33 5.15 12.93
CA ALA A 119 -6.42 6.28 12.72
C ALA A 119 -6.88 7.28 11.64
N CYS A 120 -7.76 6.86 10.73
CA CYS A 120 -8.31 7.73 9.69
C CYS A 120 -9.43 8.65 10.18
N ILE A 121 -10.09 8.35 11.30
CA ILE A 121 -11.24 9.09 11.85
C ILE A 121 -11.26 9.08 13.38
N ASP A 122 -11.52 10.20 14.04
CA ASP A 122 -11.78 10.20 15.48
C ASP A 122 -13.25 9.80 15.73
N GLY A 123 -13.47 8.57 16.24
CA GLY A 123 -14.80 8.04 16.60
C GLY A 123 -15.27 8.40 18.02
N PRO A 124 -16.57 8.26 18.35
CA PRO A 124 -17.12 8.50 19.70
C PRO A 124 -16.69 7.49 20.77
N ASP A 125 -16.31 6.27 20.37
CA ASP A 125 -16.19 5.12 21.26
C ASP A 125 -14.78 4.50 21.27
N GLU A 126 -13.79 5.21 20.71
CA GLU A 126 -12.43 4.69 20.61
C GLU A 126 -11.59 5.19 21.76
N GLU A 127 -11.14 4.26 22.61
CA GLU A 127 -10.07 4.49 23.58
C GLU A 127 -8.83 4.96 22.80
N VAL A 128 -8.58 6.25 22.89
CA VAL A 128 -7.38 6.88 22.39
C VAL A 128 -6.21 6.40 23.25
N ASP A 129 -5.29 5.64 22.67
CA ASP A 129 -4.01 5.34 23.31
C ASP A 129 -3.23 6.66 23.48
N GLY A 130 -3.34 7.29 24.66
CA GLY A 130 -2.55 8.42 25.12
C GLY A 130 -3.20 9.81 24.96
N ASP A 131 -2.98 10.68 25.95
CA ASP A 131 -3.41 12.08 26.03
C ASP A 131 -2.74 12.98 24.96
N PHE A 132 -2.82 12.63 23.67
CA PHE A 132 -2.57 13.62 22.63
C PHE A 132 -3.82 14.50 22.52
N ASP A 133 -3.93 15.43 23.47
CA ASP A 133 -4.91 16.51 23.46
C ASP A 133 -4.50 17.48 22.36
N SER A 134 -4.86 17.16 21.11
CA SER A 134 -4.74 18.15 20.05
C SER A 134 -5.83 19.18 20.32
N ASP A 135 -5.44 20.39 20.73
CA ASP A 135 -6.32 21.56 20.78
C ASP A 135 -7.05 21.81 19.43
N GLU A 136 -6.61 21.16 18.34
CA GLU A 136 -7.13 21.25 16.97
C GLU A 136 -8.42 20.44 16.70
N GLY A 137 -9.02 19.78 17.71
CA GLY A 137 -10.31 19.10 17.60
C GLY A 137 -10.30 17.77 16.81
N THR A 138 -11.49 17.26 16.46
CA THR A 138 -11.72 15.96 15.79
C THR A 138 -10.93 15.82 14.48
N PHE A 139 -10.32 14.65 14.24
CA PHE A 139 -9.60 14.31 13.01
C PHE A 139 -10.46 13.46 12.07
N VAL A 140 -10.50 13.82 10.79
CA VAL A 140 -11.06 12.99 9.70
C VAL A 140 -10.15 13.18 8.51
N ALA A 141 -9.60 12.09 7.96
CA ALA A 141 -8.64 12.16 6.88
C ALA A 141 -9.25 12.72 5.57
N ASP A 142 -8.57 13.70 4.99
CA ASP A 142 -8.77 14.21 3.63
C ASP A 142 -7.82 13.54 2.63
N LEU A 143 -6.76 12.89 3.08
CA LEU A 143 -5.85 12.12 2.24
C LEU A 143 -5.32 10.94 3.04
N VAL A 144 -5.34 9.76 2.42
CA VAL A 144 -4.60 8.61 2.92
C VAL A 144 -3.27 8.54 2.18
N VAL A 145 -2.18 8.64 2.91
CA VAL A 145 -0.84 8.28 2.43
C VAL A 145 -0.47 6.97 3.11
N SER A 146 0.07 6.01 2.37
CA SER A 146 0.35 4.70 2.95
C SER A 146 1.60 4.07 2.35
N THR A 147 2.36 3.34 3.17
CA THR A 147 3.22 2.31 2.59
C THR A 147 2.36 1.19 2.00
N MET A 148 2.94 0.31 1.19
CA MET A 148 2.19 -0.81 0.59
C MET A 148 2.05 -2.05 1.49
N LEU A 149 2.45 -1.96 2.77
CA LEU A 149 2.38 -3.04 3.74
C LEU A 149 1.04 -3.13 4.49
N PRO A 150 0.40 -2.02 4.92
CA PRO A 150 -1.00 -2.01 5.28
C PRO A 150 -1.86 -2.68 4.18
N TYR A 151 -3.01 -3.26 4.55
CA TYR A 151 -3.90 -3.94 3.60
C TYR A 151 -5.24 -3.23 3.38
N ASN A 152 -5.63 -2.31 4.25
CA ASN A 152 -6.94 -1.67 4.25
C ASN A 152 -6.93 -0.22 3.75
N GLN A 153 -5.79 0.35 3.36
CA GLN A 153 -5.64 1.71 2.83
C GLN A 153 -6.54 1.98 1.62
N THR A 154 -6.69 1.01 0.70
CA THR A 154 -7.62 1.11 -0.44
C THR A 154 -9.07 1.10 0.01
N SER A 155 -9.37 0.33 1.06
CA SER A 155 -10.70 0.25 1.69
C SER A 155 -11.04 1.55 2.40
N ALA A 156 -10.09 2.13 3.13
CA ALA A 156 -10.25 3.36 3.88
C ALA A 156 -10.46 4.55 2.93
N ALA A 157 -9.61 4.68 1.91
CA ALA A 157 -9.77 5.72 0.89
C ALA A 157 -11.10 5.57 0.11
N ALA A 158 -11.51 4.33 -0.18
CA ALA A 158 -12.79 4.03 -0.80
C ALA A 158 -13.99 4.48 0.04
N LEU A 159 -13.97 4.15 1.34
CA LEU A 159 -15.05 4.48 2.26
C LEU A 159 -15.13 6.00 2.54
N LEU A 160 -13.98 6.66 2.71
CA LEU A 160 -13.89 8.10 2.95
C LEU A 160 -14.15 8.95 1.69
N GLY A 161 -14.04 8.35 0.50
CA GLY A 161 -14.17 9.09 -0.77
C GLY A 161 -13.04 10.10 -1.01
N VAL A 162 -11.85 9.79 -0.49
CA VAL A 162 -10.66 10.65 -0.54
C VAL A 162 -9.55 10.05 -1.40
N PRO A 163 -8.55 10.84 -1.84
CA PRO A 163 -7.42 10.31 -2.58
C PRO A 163 -6.56 9.37 -1.73
N LEU A 164 -5.81 8.53 -2.42
CA LEU A 164 -4.80 7.63 -1.84
C LEU A 164 -3.49 7.85 -2.58
N HIS A 165 -2.40 8.04 -1.84
CA HIS A 165 -1.04 8.02 -2.39
C HIS A 165 -0.23 6.91 -1.71
N LEU A 166 0.46 6.11 -2.49
CA LEU A 166 1.33 5.07 -1.98
C LEU A 166 2.79 5.52 -2.03
N PHE A 167 3.59 5.07 -1.09
CA PHE A 167 5.04 5.11 -1.23
C PHE A 167 5.67 3.82 -0.74
N GLY A 168 6.91 3.55 -1.13
CA GLY A 168 7.53 2.29 -0.78
C GLY A 168 9.04 2.27 -0.90
N MET A 169 9.66 1.44 -0.08
CA MET A 169 11.11 1.31 0.00
C MET A 169 11.58 0.02 -0.67
N ASN A 170 10.66 -0.75 -1.27
CA ASN A 170 10.91 -1.94 -2.07
C ASN A 170 9.76 -2.17 -3.06
N PRO A 171 10.00 -2.83 -4.21
CA PRO A 171 8.98 -3.05 -5.22
C PRO A 171 7.79 -3.87 -4.69
N ARG A 172 6.57 -3.32 -4.81
CA ARG A 172 5.29 -4.02 -4.56
C ARG A 172 4.25 -3.84 -5.66
N ILE A 173 4.65 -3.31 -6.81
CA ILE A 173 3.82 -3.21 -8.01
C ILE A 173 4.36 -4.18 -9.05
N TYR A 174 3.46 -5.01 -9.58
CA TYR A 174 3.74 -6.02 -10.59
C TYR A 174 4.64 -5.49 -11.71
N SER A 175 5.65 -6.27 -12.06
CA SER A 175 6.50 -6.04 -13.24
C SER A 175 7.07 -7.37 -13.74
N LYS A 176 7.32 -7.44 -15.04
CA LYS A 176 8.06 -8.54 -15.68
C LYS A 176 9.56 -8.30 -15.64
N GLU A 177 10.01 -7.08 -15.40
CA GLU A 177 11.43 -6.70 -15.41
C GLU A 177 12.09 -6.93 -14.06
N ILE A 178 11.32 -6.86 -12.97
CA ILE A 178 11.80 -7.11 -11.62
C ILE A 178 10.91 -8.15 -10.91
N PRO A 179 11.50 -9.04 -10.08
CA PRO A 179 10.71 -9.96 -9.29
C PRO A 179 10.06 -9.24 -8.11
N HIS A 180 9.08 -9.90 -7.50
CA HIS A 180 8.55 -9.49 -6.21
C HIS A 180 9.69 -9.46 -5.18
N SER A 181 9.79 -8.39 -4.39
CA SER A 181 10.92 -8.14 -3.48
C SER A 181 11.21 -9.28 -2.49
N GLN A 182 10.17 -9.96 -2.02
CA GLN A 182 10.28 -11.11 -1.11
C GLN A 182 10.58 -12.46 -1.78
N ALA A 183 10.68 -12.52 -3.11
CA ALA A 183 10.88 -13.75 -3.86
C ALA A 183 12.36 -13.95 -4.23
N GLY A 184 13.22 -14.13 -3.22
CA GLY A 184 14.67 -14.30 -3.42
C GLY A 184 15.04 -15.45 -4.37
N TRP A 185 14.19 -16.48 -4.48
CA TRP A 185 14.36 -17.57 -5.44
C TRP A 185 14.29 -17.12 -6.91
N ALA A 186 13.57 -16.05 -7.22
CA ALA A 186 13.43 -15.52 -8.58
C ALA A 186 14.67 -14.74 -9.04
N LEU A 187 15.54 -14.34 -8.10
CA LEU A 187 16.81 -13.69 -8.39
C LEU A 187 17.85 -14.67 -8.96
N LYS A 188 17.69 -15.98 -8.70
CA LYS A 188 18.57 -17.02 -9.25
C LYS A 188 18.20 -17.33 -10.70
N ASN A 189 19.13 -17.06 -11.63
CA ASN A 189 18.92 -17.18 -13.08
C ASN A 189 17.66 -16.41 -13.53
N PRO A 190 17.69 -15.06 -13.46
CA PRO A 190 16.51 -14.22 -13.60
C PRO A 190 15.95 -14.29 -15.03
N SER A 191 14.62 -14.27 -15.14
CA SER A 191 13.92 -14.19 -16.42
C SER A 191 12.59 -13.46 -16.25
N ARG A 192 12.08 -12.87 -17.34
CA ARG A 192 10.78 -12.19 -17.31
C ARG A 192 9.63 -13.09 -16.84
N ALA A 193 9.68 -14.38 -17.18
CA ALA A 193 8.69 -15.35 -16.75
C ALA A 193 8.79 -15.66 -15.24
N LYS A 194 10.01 -15.81 -14.70
CA LYS A 194 10.21 -16.00 -13.25
C LYS A 194 9.80 -14.77 -12.46
N ASN A 195 10.14 -13.58 -12.93
CA ASN A 195 9.71 -12.32 -12.33
C ASN A 195 8.19 -12.26 -12.27
N ALA A 196 7.50 -12.47 -13.39
CA ALA A 196 6.04 -12.53 -13.42
C ALA A 196 5.48 -13.56 -12.44
N LEU A 197 6.02 -14.79 -12.43
CA LEU A 197 5.56 -15.86 -11.54
C LEU A 197 5.78 -15.52 -10.06
N SER A 198 6.84 -14.79 -9.74
CA SER A 198 7.16 -14.41 -8.37
C SER A 198 6.10 -13.52 -7.72
N TRP A 199 5.50 -12.61 -8.50
CA TRP A 199 4.39 -11.76 -8.06
C TRP A 199 3.15 -12.60 -7.73
N TRP A 200 2.73 -13.44 -8.68
CA TRP A 200 1.59 -14.34 -8.47
C TRP A 200 1.77 -15.24 -7.26
N PHE A 201 2.95 -15.86 -7.13
CA PHE A 201 3.22 -16.77 -6.03
C PHE A 201 3.16 -16.05 -4.67
N GLN A 202 3.80 -14.88 -4.55
CA GLN A 202 3.86 -14.16 -3.30
C GLN A 202 2.50 -13.57 -2.89
N ASP A 203 1.76 -12.99 -3.84
CA ASP A 203 0.46 -12.40 -3.56
C ASP A 203 -0.59 -13.47 -3.22
N LEU A 204 -0.51 -14.66 -3.85
CA LEU A 204 -1.40 -15.79 -3.51
C LEU A 204 -1.13 -16.31 -2.10
N ILE A 205 0.14 -16.41 -1.68
CA ILE A 205 0.49 -16.82 -0.30
C ILE A 205 -0.06 -15.82 0.71
N PHE A 206 0.16 -14.52 0.46
CA PHE A 206 -0.34 -13.48 1.34
C PHE A 206 -1.87 -13.54 1.41
N LEU A 207 -2.54 -13.63 0.26
CA LEU A 207 -3.99 -13.64 0.20
C LEU A 207 -4.59 -14.88 0.87
N GLN A 208 -4.03 -16.08 0.66
CA GLN A 208 -4.53 -17.30 1.31
C GLN A 208 -4.48 -17.19 2.84
N THR A 209 -3.47 -16.48 3.35
CA THR A 209 -3.31 -16.24 4.79
C THR A 209 -4.26 -15.15 5.27
N MET A 210 -4.32 -14.03 4.56
CA MET A 210 -4.91 -12.78 5.06
C MET A 210 -6.35 -12.51 4.62
N LYS A 211 -6.88 -13.19 3.59
CA LYS A 211 -8.22 -12.92 3.03
C LYS A 211 -9.32 -12.90 4.10
N SER A 212 -9.29 -13.85 5.04
CA SER A 212 -10.31 -13.91 6.10
C SER A 212 -10.26 -12.69 7.00
N VAL A 213 -9.05 -12.25 7.37
CA VAL A 213 -8.81 -11.08 8.24
C VAL A 213 -9.19 -9.78 7.52
N ILE A 214 -8.74 -9.64 6.27
CA ILE A 214 -9.06 -8.48 5.42
C ILE A 214 -10.58 -8.32 5.29
N ASN A 215 -11.28 -9.40 4.96
CA ASN A 215 -12.73 -9.37 4.77
C ASN A 215 -13.50 -9.22 6.08
N ASP A 216 -12.99 -9.77 7.18
CA ASP A 216 -13.57 -9.57 8.51
C ASP A 216 -13.56 -8.09 8.89
N VAL A 217 -12.40 -7.42 8.84
CA VAL A 217 -12.29 -5.99 9.13
C VAL A 217 -13.14 -5.16 8.17
N ARG A 218 -13.09 -5.46 6.86
CA ARG A 218 -13.90 -4.75 5.87
C ARG A 218 -15.40 -4.85 6.16
N VAL A 219 -15.91 -6.04 6.43
CA VAL A 219 -17.36 -6.26 6.63
C VAL A 219 -17.79 -5.78 8.01
N ASN A 220 -17.11 -6.23 9.06
CA ASN A 220 -17.56 -6.07 10.44
C ASN A 220 -17.16 -4.73 11.06
N ARG A 221 -16.09 -4.09 10.57
CA ARG A 221 -15.63 -2.79 11.11
C ARG A 221 -15.83 -1.63 10.15
N MET A 222 -15.64 -1.85 8.85
CA MET A 222 -15.80 -0.79 7.85
C MET A 222 -17.18 -0.80 7.17
N GLY A 223 -18.00 -1.83 7.37
CA GLY A 223 -19.31 -1.95 6.71
C GLY A 223 -19.23 -2.08 5.19
N LEU A 224 -18.07 -2.46 4.65
CA LEU A 224 -17.81 -2.65 3.23
C LEU A 224 -18.12 -4.09 2.81
N GLU A 225 -18.38 -4.30 1.52
CA GLU A 225 -18.47 -5.66 0.98
C GLU A 225 -17.12 -6.41 1.11
N PRO A 226 -17.15 -7.76 1.21
CA PRO A 226 -15.93 -8.53 1.13
C PRO A 226 -15.20 -8.30 -0.19
N MET A 227 -13.88 -8.18 -0.13
CA MET A 227 -13.01 -8.04 -1.30
C MET A 227 -12.77 -9.41 -1.95
N SER A 228 -12.87 -9.44 -3.28
CA SER A 228 -12.55 -10.65 -4.04
C SER A 228 -11.03 -10.81 -4.23
N PRO A 229 -10.53 -12.07 -4.31
CA PRO A 229 -9.13 -12.35 -4.63
C PRO A 229 -8.60 -11.65 -5.88
N ALA A 230 -9.36 -11.62 -6.98
CA ALA A 230 -8.93 -10.94 -8.21
C ALA A 230 -8.75 -9.45 -8.00
N TRP A 231 -9.62 -8.84 -7.19
CA TRP A 231 -9.51 -7.42 -6.90
C TRP A 231 -8.26 -7.13 -6.08
N TRP A 232 -7.97 -7.93 -5.04
CA TRP A 232 -6.74 -7.78 -4.26
C TRP A 232 -5.46 -7.78 -5.12
N LEU A 233 -5.35 -8.74 -6.04
CA LEU A 233 -4.18 -8.91 -6.91
C LEU A 233 -3.95 -7.75 -7.89
N SER A 234 -4.96 -6.91 -8.10
CA SER A 234 -4.93 -5.86 -9.11
C SER A 234 -5.33 -4.48 -8.58
N GLN A 235 -5.53 -4.34 -7.26
CA GLN A 235 -6.17 -3.20 -6.64
C GLN A 235 -5.53 -1.86 -7.01
N TYR A 236 -4.20 -1.76 -6.88
CA TYR A 236 -3.48 -0.51 -7.11
C TYR A 236 -3.54 -0.10 -8.58
N ASN A 237 -3.43 -1.08 -9.50
CA ASN A 237 -3.53 -0.82 -10.93
C ASN A 237 -4.97 -0.46 -11.35
N ARG A 238 -5.98 -1.18 -10.84
CA ARG A 238 -7.40 -0.93 -11.14
C ARG A 238 -7.89 0.42 -10.63
N MET A 239 -7.42 0.82 -9.46
CA MET A 239 -7.69 2.15 -8.92
C MET A 239 -6.83 3.23 -9.59
N GLY A 240 -5.70 2.87 -10.21
CA GLY A 240 -4.75 3.87 -10.72
C GLY A 240 -4.11 4.67 -9.59
N VAL A 241 -3.86 4.02 -8.44
CA VAL A 241 -3.30 4.68 -7.25
C VAL A 241 -1.88 5.17 -7.56
N PRO A 242 -1.59 6.48 -7.44
CA PRO A 242 -0.24 6.99 -7.58
C PRO A 242 0.70 6.35 -6.54
N CYS A 243 1.92 6.01 -6.95
CA CYS A 243 2.90 5.39 -6.09
C CYS A 243 4.30 5.98 -6.30
N THR A 244 4.95 6.38 -5.21
CA THR A 244 6.32 6.91 -5.26
C THR A 244 7.29 5.99 -4.52
N TYR A 245 8.25 5.41 -5.22
CA TYR A 245 9.27 4.57 -4.62
C TYR A 245 10.50 5.36 -4.18
N LEU A 246 10.91 5.13 -2.94
CA LEU A 246 11.97 5.87 -2.24
C LEU A 246 13.31 5.14 -2.32
N TRP A 247 13.75 4.83 -3.54
CA TRP A 247 15.09 4.34 -3.83
C TRP A 247 15.68 5.06 -5.05
N SER A 248 17.00 5.02 -5.20
CA SER A 248 17.67 5.65 -6.33
C SER A 248 17.48 4.87 -7.64
N PRO A 249 17.15 5.55 -8.75
CA PRO A 249 17.09 4.93 -10.07
C PRO A 249 18.46 4.43 -10.54
N TRP A 250 19.57 4.91 -9.96
CA TRP A 250 20.91 4.38 -10.22
C TRP A 250 21.12 2.97 -9.67
N LEU A 251 20.41 2.62 -8.58
CA LEU A 251 20.49 1.29 -7.98
C LEU A 251 19.46 0.34 -8.59
N LEU A 252 18.22 0.82 -8.74
CA LEU A 252 17.16 0.08 -9.41
C LEU A 252 16.35 1.04 -10.29
N PRO A 253 16.58 1.02 -11.62
CA PRO A 253 15.82 1.85 -12.55
C PRO A 253 14.33 1.54 -12.50
N ARG A 254 13.52 2.54 -12.82
CA ARG A 254 12.08 2.38 -13.03
C ARG A 254 11.83 1.36 -14.15
N PRO A 255 11.13 0.23 -13.90
CA PRO A 255 10.71 -0.70 -14.93
C PRO A 255 9.95 -0.02 -16.07
N THR A 256 10.21 -0.46 -17.31
CA THR A 256 9.55 0.14 -18.48
C THR A 256 8.08 -0.25 -18.61
N ASP A 257 7.67 -1.34 -17.96
CA ASP A 257 6.29 -1.85 -17.94
C ASP A 257 5.42 -1.28 -16.82
N TRP A 258 5.94 -0.35 -16.02
CA TRP A 258 5.16 0.37 -15.02
C TRP A 258 4.34 1.52 -15.61
N PRO A 259 3.13 1.77 -15.07
CA PRO A 259 2.29 2.89 -15.50
C PRO A 259 2.88 4.24 -15.06
N ASN A 260 2.46 5.32 -15.73
CA ASN A 260 3.03 6.67 -15.54
C ASN A 260 2.74 7.29 -14.17
N ASN A 261 1.83 6.72 -13.40
CA ASN A 261 1.52 7.13 -12.03
C ASN A 261 2.40 6.42 -10.99
N VAL A 262 3.45 5.70 -11.42
CA VAL A 262 4.41 5.02 -10.55
C VAL A 262 5.80 5.55 -10.84
N ASP A 263 6.40 6.18 -9.83
CA ASP A 263 7.68 6.87 -9.91
C ASP A 263 8.74 6.24 -9.01
N VAL A 264 10.00 6.48 -9.36
CA VAL A 264 11.18 6.20 -8.52
C VAL A 264 11.83 7.54 -8.21
N ALA A 265 11.68 8.01 -6.98
CA ALA A 265 11.96 9.38 -6.55
C ALA A 265 13.38 9.60 -6.03
N GLY A 266 14.01 8.53 -5.55
CA GLY A 266 15.28 8.60 -4.85
C GLY A 266 15.19 8.22 -3.38
N PHE A 267 16.36 8.04 -2.76
CA PHE A 267 16.43 7.67 -1.35
C PHE A 267 16.05 8.83 -0.43
N VAL A 268 15.48 8.48 0.72
CA VAL A 268 15.41 9.37 1.88
C VAL A 268 16.60 9.06 2.78
N PHE A 269 17.38 10.10 3.08
CA PHE A 269 18.57 9.94 3.92
C PHE A 269 18.37 10.62 5.26
N ALA A 270 18.46 9.84 6.34
CA ALA A 270 18.55 10.41 7.67
C ALA A 270 19.86 11.21 7.81
N GLY A 271 19.75 12.45 8.29
CA GLY A 271 20.91 13.27 8.66
C GLY A 271 21.55 12.81 9.97
N VAL A 272 22.56 13.55 10.40
CA VAL A 272 23.07 13.45 11.77
C VAL A 272 22.06 14.16 12.68
N PRO A 273 21.54 13.51 13.74
CA PRO A 273 20.64 14.16 14.69
C PRO A 273 21.26 15.43 15.28
N GLU A 274 20.45 16.46 15.47
CA GLU A 274 20.88 17.70 16.11
C GLU A 274 21.34 17.40 17.55
N GLY A 275 22.49 17.96 17.94
CA GLY A 275 23.08 17.70 19.26
C GLY A 275 23.73 16.32 19.42
N TYR A 276 23.87 15.51 18.36
CA TYR A 276 24.62 14.25 18.43
C TYR A 276 26.08 14.49 18.79
N VAL A 277 26.51 13.94 19.93
CA VAL A 277 27.90 13.93 20.37
C VAL A 277 28.43 12.50 20.26
N PRO A 278 29.42 12.22 19.41
CA PRO A 278 29.98 10.89 19.30
C PRO A 278 30.75 10.51 20.58
N PRO A 279 30.70 9.23 21.02
CA PRO A 279 31.51 8.77 22.15
C PRO A 279 33.01 9.02 21.90
N ALA A 280 33.71 9.58 22.89
CA ALA A 280 35.12 9.94 22.75
C ALA A 280 36.00 8.72 22.41
N GLU A 281 35.68 7.56 22.99
CA GLU A 281 36.38 6.30 22.71
C GLU A 281 36.20 5.82 21.27
N LEU A 282 35.00 6.00 20.69
CA LEU A 282 34.74 5.67 19.29
C LEU A 282 35.54 6.60 18.37
N VAL A 283 35.61 7.89 18.69
CA VAL A 283 36.42 8.85 17.92
C VAL A 283 37.89 8.47 17.99
N ALA A 284 38.41 8.21 19.20
CA ALA A 284 39.79 7.78 19.40
C ALA A 284 40.12 6.50 18.62
N PHE A 285 39.21 5.52 18.61
CA PHE A 285 39.38 4.30 17.83
C PHE A 285 39.42 4.57 16.32
N LEU A 286 38.51 5.40 15.80
CA LEU A 286 38.48 5.76 14.37
C LEU A 286 39.76 6.47 13.92
N GLU A 287 40.31 7.34 14.78
CA GLU A 287 41.48 8.18 14.49
C GLU A 287 42.82 7.52 14.84
N ALA A 288 42.82 6.37 15.54
CA ALA A 288 44.03 5.70 15.99
C ALA A 288 44.99 5.26 14.86
N GLU A 289 44.48 4.98 13.66
CA GLU A 289 45.32 4.65 12.50
C GLU A 289 44.81 5.31 11.22
N ALA A 290 45.72 5.51 10.26
CA ALA A 290 45.41 6.09 8.95
C ALA A 290 44.45 5.24 8.11
N THR A 291 44.45 3.92 8.28
CA THR A 291 43.53 3.03 7.56
C THR A 291 42.19 2.95 8.31
N PRO A 292 41.06 3.42 7.73
CA PRO A 292 39.78 3.39 8.44
C PRO A 292 39.28 1.96 8.67
N PRO A 293 38.51 1.69 9.74
CA PRO A 293 37.97 0.36 10.02
C PRO A 293 36.83 -0.03 9.06
N VAL A 294 36.44 -1.29 9.08
CA VAL A 294 35.23 -1.82 8.44
C VAL A 294 34.04 -1.72 9.41
N TYR A 295 32.87 -1.30 8.94
CA TYR A 295 31.66 -1.41 9.73
C TYR A 295 31.00 -2.78 9.53
N VAL A 296 30.54 -3.42 10.60
CA VAL A 296 29.72 -4.65 10.54
C VAL A 296 28.46 -4.45 11.38
N GLY A 297 27.29 -4.58 10.76
CA GLY A 297 26.03 -4.49 11.51
C GLY A 297 24.81 -5.00 10.77
N PHE A 298 24.07 -5.91 11.42
CA PHE A 298 22.90 -6.57 10.85
C PHE A 298 21.56 -6.06 11.39
N GLY A 299 21.55 -4.87 12.00
CA GLY A 299 20.34 -4.27 12.58
C GLY A 299 19.86 -5.02 13.84
N SER A 300 18.58 -4.86 14.20
CA SER A 300 18.02 -5.42 15.44
C SER A 300 17.55 -6.88 15.36
N MET A 301 18.13 -7.69 14.45
CA MET A 301 17.66 -9.05 14.17
C MET A 301 18.28 -10.07 15.13
N SER A 302 17.52 -10.55 16.12
CA SER A 302 17.97 -11.59 17.05
C SER A 302 17.69 -13.00 16.51
N PHE A 303 18.62 -13.94 16.67
CA PHE A 303 18.46 -15.35 16.26
C PHE A 303 19.27 -16.29 17.16
N ALA A 304 18.93 -17.59 17.13
CA ALA A 304 19.42 -18.57 18.11
C ALA A 304 20.94 -18.73 18.17
N ASN A 305 21.66 -18.60 17.05
CA ASN A 305 23.12 -18.75 16.98
C ASN A 305 23.88 -17.42 16.83
N ALA A 306 23.32 -16.34 17.39
CA ALA A 306 23.90 -15.00 17.28
C ALA A 306 25.34 -14.90 17.81
N GLN A 307 25.63 -15.54 18.94
CA GLN A 307 26.96 -15.53 19.55
C GLN A 307 28.00 -16.24 18.66
N GLY A 308 27.70 -17.44 18.15
CA GLY A 308 28.63 -18.16 17.28
C GLY A 308 28.95 -17.39 16.00
N VAL A 309 27.93 -16.75 15.38
CA VAL A 309 28.14 -15.88 14.22
C VAL A 309 29.00 -14.66 14.56
N PHE A 310 28.87 -14.10 15.76
CA PHE A 310 29.75 -13.02 16.21
C PHE A 310 31.19 -13.49 16.34
N GLU A 311 31.44 -14.62 17.00
CA GLU A 311 32.77 -15.21 17.15
C GLU A 311 33.42 -15.49 15.79
N ASP A 312 32.67 -16.08 14.84
CA ASP A 312 33.11 -16.31 13.45
C ASP A 312 33.52 -15.01 12.73
N ILE A 313 32.77 -13.92 12.93
CA ILE A 313 33.07 -12.61 12.34
C ILE A 313 34.36 -12.05 12.93
N ILE A 314 34.53 -12.11 14.26
CA ILE A 314 35.73 -11.61 14.93
C ILE A 314 36.97 -12.37 14.45
N GLU A 315 36.90 -13.70 14.41
CA GLU A 315 37.98 -14.54 13.90
C GLU A 315 38.34 -14.18 12.44
N ALA A 316 37.34 -13.99 11.59
CA ALA A 316 37.57 -13.60 10.20
C ALA A 316 38.20 -12.20 10.07
N LEU A 317 37.78 -11.23 10.89
CA LEU A 317 38.38 -9.89 10.92
C LEU A 317 39.86 -9.93 11.30
N GLU A 318 40.22 -10.75 12.29
CA GLU A 318 41.60 -10.98 12.70
C GLU A 318 42.43 -11.60 11.58
N ARG A 319 41.92 -12.64 10.92
CA ARG A 319 42.60 -13.31 9.78
C ARG A 319 42.80 -12.37 8.58
N VAL A 320 41.84 -11.49 8.31
CA VAL A 320 41.97 -10.46 7.25
C VAL A 320 42.94 -9.36 7.66
N GLY A 321 43.11 -9.12 8.96
CA GLY A 321 44.01 -8.10 9.51
C GLY A 321 43.43 -6.70 9.39
N VAL A 322 42.13 -6.54 9.65
CA VAL A 322 41.44 -5.24 9.57
C VAL A 322 40.77 -4.88 10.87
N ARG A 323 40.80 -3.58 11.21
CA ARG A 323 40.03 -3.02 12.32
C ARG A 323 38.56 -2.95 11.97
N ALA A 324 37.68 -3.12 12.96
CA ALA A 324 36.23 -3.08 12.74
C ALA A 324 35.46 -2.31 13.81
N VAL A 325 34.38 -1.65 13.38
CA VAL A 325 33.31 -1.17 14.25
C VAL A 325 32.13 -2.12 14.11
N VAL A 326 31.74 -2.79 15.20
CA VAL A 326 30.68 -3.81 15.18
C VAL A 326 29.47 -3.34 15.98
N ALA A 327 28.29 -3.29 15.33
CA ALA A 327 27.05 -2.90 15.99
C ALA A 327 26.36 -4.11 16.67
N ARG A 328 25.98 -3.99 17.95
CA ARG A 328 25.47 -5.09 18.78
C ARG A 328 24.04 -5.57 18.49
N GLY A 329 23.24 -4.77 17.78
CA GLY A 329 21.78 -4.90 17.73
C GLY A 329 21.20 -6.28 17.38
N TRP A 330 21.96 -7.18 16.75
CA TRP A 330 21.50 -8.48 16.26
C TRP A 330 21.87 -9.66 17.17
N ALA A 331 22.70 -9.45 18.18
CA ALA A 331 23.25 -10.56 18.95
C ALA A 331 23.08 -10.49 20.47
N ASN A 332 22.29 -9.52 20.97
CA ASN A 332 22.04 -9.34 22.41
C ASN A 332 23.35 -9.47 23.22
N LEU A 333 24.42 -8.86 22.68
CA LEU A 333 25.83 -9.05 23.06
C LEU A 333 26.19 -8.36 24.39
N GLU A 334 25.35 -8.54 25.42
CA GLU A 334 25.67 -8.07 26.76
C GLU A 334 26.92 -8.81 27.26
N GLY A 335 28.01 -8.07 27.49
CA GLY A 335 29.26 -8.62 28.04
C GLY A 335 30.27 -9.18 27.03
N LEU A 336 29.95 -9.23 25.72
CA LEU A 336 30.91 -9.60 24.68
C LEU A 336 31.65 -8.36 24.17
N ASN A 337 32.94 -8.30 24.48
CA ASN A 337 33.89 -7.35 23.92
C ASN A 337 34.85 -8.15 23.02
N GLY A 338 35.06 -7.71 21.78
CA GLY A 338 36.16 -8.21 20.97
C GLY A 338 37.51 -7.79 21.57
N PRO A 339 38.64 -8.28 21.04
CA PRO A 339 39.94 -7.76 21.44
C PRO A 339 39.99 -6.26 21.14
N ALA A 340 40.14 -5.46 22.21
CA ALA A 340 39.93 -4.02 22.19
C ALA A 340 40.86 -3.26 21.22
N GLU A 341 41.98 -3.86 20.80
CA GLU A 341 42.93 -3.26 19.85
C GLU A 341 42.40 -3.25 18.40
N HIS A 342 41.54 -4.20 18.01
CA HIS A 342 41.10 -4.34 16.61
C HIS A 342 39.59 -4.20 16.41
N VAL A 343 38.79 -4.40 17.45
CA VAL A 343 37.33 -4.35 17.35
C VAL A 343 36.74 -3.38 18.36
N PHE A 344 36.02 -2.39 17.86
CA PHE A 344 35.24 -1.48 18.69
C PHE A 344 33.75 -1.78 18.55
N VAL A 345 33.12 -2.13 19.67
CA VAL A 345 31.72 -2.55 19.68
C VAL A 345 30.83 -1.38 20.07
N ILE A 346 29.79 -1.10 19.28
CA ILE A 346 28.84 0.00 19.51
C ILE A 346 27.41 -0.49 19.66
N ASP A 347 26.59 0.26 20.41
CA ASP A 347 25.15 0.02 20.48
C ASP A 347 24.43 0.65 19.29
N ASP A 348 24.57 1.97 19.11
CA ASP A 348 24.08 2.70 17.94
C ASP A 348 24.98 3.90 17.62
N ALA A 349 25.03 4.28 16.35
CA ALA A 349 25.62 5.52 15.87
C ALA A 349 24.93 5.94 14.57
N PRO A 350 24.67 7.25 14.34
CA PRO A 350 24.10 7.73 13.09
C PRO A 350 24.97 7.31 11.89
N HIS A 351 24.41 6.51 10.98
CA HIS A 351 25.14 6.01 9.80
C HIS A 351 25.65 7.16 8.92
N ALA A 352 24.91 8.27 8.85
CA ALA A 352 25.36 9.49 8.14
C ALA A 352 26.66 10.09 8.71
N TRP A 353 26.92 9.87 10.01
CA TRP A 353 28.18 10.28 10.65
C TRP A 353 29.24 9.17 10.55
N LEU A 354 28.87 7.92 10.82
CA LEU A 354 29.83 6.82 10.90
C LEU A 354 30.35 6.38 9.52
N PHE A 355 29.48 6.23 8.52
CA PHE A 355 29.85 5.61 7.25
C PHE A 355 30.87 6.39 6.41
N PRO A 356 30.90 7.73 6.42
CA PRO A 356 31.99 8.48 5.81
C PRO A 356 33.38 8.21 6.43
N ARG A 357 33.43 7.65 7.65
CA ARG A 357 34.65 7.40 8.44
C ARG A 357 35.08 5.92 8.46
N VAL A 358 34.43 5.06 7.69
CA VAL A 358 34.81 3.65 7.53
C VAL A 358 35.31 3.40 6.11
N ARG A 359 36.02 2.29 5.88
CA ARG A 359 36.51 1.93 4.55
C ARG A 359 35.56 1.04 3.76
N ALA A 360 34.69 0.29 4.45
CA ALA A 360 33.71 -0.62 3.86
C ALA A 360 32.57 -0.87 4.86
N VAL A 361 31.43 -1.33 4.36
CA VAL A 361 30.22 -1.63 5.14
C VAL A 361 29.79 -3.07 4.90
N VAL A 362 29.60 -3.82 5.98
CA VAL A 362 28.91 -5.11 5.95
C VAL A 362 27.56 -4.95 6.65
N CYS A 363 26.48 -5.28 5.94
CA CYS A 363 25.14 -5.12 6.48
C CYS A 363 24.17 -6.21 6.02
N HIS A 364 22.99 -6.22 6.61
CA HIS A 364 21.93 -7.17 6.28
C HIS A 364 21.16 -6.83 4.99
N GLY A 365 21.39 -5.67 4.38
CA GLY A 365 20.69 -5.25 3.16
C GLY A 365 19.38 -4.51 3.39
N GLY A 366 19.13 -3.96 4.57
CA GLY A 366 18.03 -3.02 4.77
C GLY A 366 18.20 -1.79 3.86
N SER A 367 17.13 -1.37 3.19
CA SER A 367 17.17 -0.34 2.15
C SER A 367 17.87 0.95 2.60
N GLY A 368 17.54 1.47 3.80
CA GLY A 368 18.16 2.68 4.35
C GLY A 368 19.65 2.55 4.67
N THR A 369 20.08 1.44 5.26
CA THR A 369 21.50 1.19 5.57
C THR A 369 22.32 1.02 4.28
N THR A 370 21.81 0.23 3.34
CA THR A 370 22.42 0.06 2.01
C THR A 370 22.53 1.41 1.30
N ALA A 371 21.46 2.20 1.30
CA ALA A 371 21.45 3.53 0.69
C ALA A 371 22.52 4.44 1.30
N MET A 372 22.61 4.50 2.64
CA MET A 372 23.58 5.37 3.31
C MET A 372 25.03 4.93 3.04
N ALA A 373 25.28 3.62 2.96
CA ALA A 373 26.61 3.09 2.64
C ALA A 373 27.04 3.50 1.22
N LEU A 374 26.14 3.32 0.24
CA LEU A 374 26.38 3.71 -1.15
C LEU A 374 26.50 5.23 -1.29
N ARG A 375 25.68 6.03 -0.59
CA ARG A 375 25.81 7.50 -0.57
C ARG A 375 27.14 7.96 0.00
N SER A 376 27.66 7.24 1.00
CA SER A 376 28.97 7.50 1.59
C SER A 376 30.13 7.04 0.71
N GLY A 377 29.84 6.45 -0.47
CA GLY A 377 30.85 5.90 -1.38
C GLY A 377 31.62 4.74 -0.77
N ARG A 378 30.97 3.95 0.09
CA ARG A 378 31.60 2.80 0.74
C ARG A 378 31.24 1.50 0.00
N PRO A 379 32.23 0.66 -0.35
CA PRO A 379 31.94 -0.68 -0.84
C PRO A 379 31.11 -1.42 0.21
N THR A 380 30.08 -2.13 -0.24
CA THR A 380 29.06 -2.70 0.65
C THR A 380 28.88 -4.20 0.41
N LEU A 381 29.16 -5.02 1.41
CA LEU A 381 28.79 -6.44 1.42
C LEU A 381 27.42 -6.59 2.06
N VAL A 382 26.47 -7.15 1.31
CA VAL A 382 25.13 -7.43 1.82
C VAL A 382 25.00 -8.92 2.12
N VAL A 383 24.80 -9.24 3.40
CA VAL A 383 24.52 -10.61 3.86
C VAL A 383 23.04 -10.69 4.24
N PRO A 384 22.16 -11.15 3.33
CA PRO A 384 20.73 -11.08 3.55
C PRO A 384 20.27 -12.05 4.65
N VAL A 385 19.18 -11.67 5.30
CA VAL A 385 18.47 -12.48 6.29
C VAL A 385 17.10 -12.89 5.74
N ALA A 386 16.25 -11.91 5.43
CA ALA A 386 14.88 -12.17 4.97
C ALA A 386 14.29 -10.98 4.21
N GLY A 387 13.10 -11.18 3.64
CA GLY A 387 12.32 -10.11 3.02
C GLY A 387 12.92 -9.62 1.71
N ASP A 388 13.08 -8.31 1.58
CA ASP A 388 13.58 -7.60 0.40
C ASP A 388 15.11 -7.51 0.33
N GLN A 389 15.81 -7.91 1.39
CA GLN A 389 17.26 -7.85 1.50
C GLN A 389 18.02 -8.59 0.37
N PRO A 390 17.58 -9.79 -0.10
CA PRO A 390 18.22 -10.44 -1.26
C PRO A 390 18.13 -9.61 -2.55
N LEU A 391 17.03 -8.88 -2.75
CA LEU A 391 16.89 -7.99 -3.91
C LEU A 391 17.96 -6.90 -3.84
N TRP A 392 18.11 -6.23 -2.70
CA TRP A 392 19.12 -5.18 -2.51
C TRP A 392 20.54 -5.71 -2.66
N ALA A 393 20.83 -6.90 -2.11
CA ALA A 393 22.11 -7.58 -2.33
C ALA A 393 22.41 -7.72 -3.83
N SER A 394 21.45 -8.25 -4.60
CA SER A 394 21.60 -8.39 -6.05
C SER A 394 21.80 -7.07 -6.77
N ARG A 395 21.24 -5.96 -6.26
CA ARG A 395 21.40 -4.63 -6.86
C ARG A 395 22.78 -4.07 -6.59
N VAL A 396 23.29 -4.19 -5.35
CA VAL A 396 24.66 -3.80 -4.99
C VAL A 396 25.69 -4.51 -5.86
N VAL A 397 25.51 -5.82 -6.09
CA VAL A 397 26.35 -6.60 -7.01
C VAL A 397 26.22 -6.11 -8.45
N ALA A 398 24.99 -5.87 -8.92
CA ALA A 398 24.74 -5.43 -10.30
C ALA A 398 25.38 -4.08 -10.64
N VAL A 399 25.48 -3.16 -9.66
CA VAL A 399 26.17 -1.87 -9.81
C VAL A 399 27.67 -1.94 -9.48
N GLY A 400 28.18 -3.13 -9.15
CA GLY A 400 29.60 -3.37 -8.85
C GLY A 400 30.09 -2.72 -7.56
N CYS A 401 29.20 -2.37 -6.63
CA CYS A 401 29.56 -1.71 -5.36
C CYS A 401 29.86 -2.70 -4.22
N GLY A 402 29.75 -3.99 -4.47
CA GLY A 402 30.16 -5.05 -3.56
C GLY A 402 30.02 -6.44 -4.20
N PRO A 403 30.66 -7.47 -3.63
CA PRO A 403 30.55 -8.83 -4.12
C PRO A 403 29.25 -9.50 -3.66
N ASP A 404 28.89 -10.61 -4.30
CA ASP A 404 27.84 -11.50 -3.81
C ASP A 404 28.38 -12.27 -2.60
N ALA A 405 27.74 -12.12 -1.45
CA ALA A 405 28.10 -12.89 -0.27
C ALA A 405 28.00 -14.40 -0.54
N GLY A 406 27.00 -14.83 -1.32
CA GLY A 406 26.76 -16.25 -1.58
C GLY A 406 26.20 -17.04 -0.39
N PHE A 407 25.91 -16.39 0.74
CA PHE A 407 25.35 -16.98 1.96
C PHE A 407 24.41 -15.98 2.66
N GLY A 408 23.43 -16.51 3.41
CA GLY A 408 22.62 -15.73 4.33
C GLY A 408 23.26 -15.62 5.71
N MET A 409 22.71 -14.75 6.57
CA MET A 409 23.29 -14.49 7.91
C MET A 409 23.41 -15.73 8.80
N VAL A 410 22.44 -16.64 8.73
CA VAL A 410 22.47 -17.90 9.51
C VAL A 410 23.48 -18.93 8.97
N GLU A 411 24.06 -18.67 7.80
CA GLU A 411 25.05 -19.51 7.13
C GLU A 411 26.47 -18.91 7.17
N ILE A 412 26.66 -17.85 7.97
CA ILE A 412 27.98 -17.26 8.20
C ILE A 412 28.87 -18.29 8.90
N THR A 413 30.11 -18.39 8.41
CA THR A 413 31.24 -19.07 9.05
C THR A 413 32.47 -18.18 8.88
N GLY A 414 33.48 -18.32 9.74
CA GLY A 414 34.72 -17.54 9.63
C GLY A 414 35.34 -17.58 8.23
N GLU A 415 35.42 -18.75 7.58
CA GLU A 415 35.98 -18.92 6.23
C GLU A 415 35.16 -18.19 5.14
N ARG A 416 33.83 -18.31 5.19
CA ARG A 416 32.94 -17.67 4.20
C ARG A 416 33.00 -16.16 4.33
N PHE A 417 32.97 -15.67 5.57
CA PHE A 417 33.04 -14.25 5.86
C PHE A 417 34.40 -13.67 5.50
N GLU A 418 35.49 -14.34 5.84
CA GLU A 418 36.86 -13.96 5.47
C GLU A 418 36.97 -13.78 3.95
N LYS A 419 36.54 -14.79 3.17
CA LYS A 419 36.61 -14.74 1.71
C LYS A 419 35.84 -13.54 1.15
N ALA A 420 34.59 -13.38 1.56
CA ALA A 420 33.73 -12.29 1.08
C ALA A 420 34.28 -10.91 1.49
N LEU A 421 34.87 -10.80 2.68
CA LEU A 421 35.49 -9.56 3.16
C LEU A 421 36.76 -9.22 2.38
N ARG A 422 37.63 -10.19 2.09
CA ARG A 422 38.82 -9.96 1.25
C ARG A 422 38.43 -9.45 -0.14
N GLU A 423 37.42 -10.06 -0.75
CA GLU A 423 36.88 -9.64 -2.04
C GLU A 423 36.29 -8.23 -1.97
N LEU A 424 35.48 -7.92 -0.94
CA LEU A 424 34.90 -6.58 -0.74
C LEU A 424 35.96 -5.48 -0.69
N LEU A 425 37.13 -5.78 -0.12
CA LEU A 425 38.23 -4.83 0.04
C LEU A 425 39.08 -4.65 -1.23
N GLU A 426 38.75 -5.33 -2.33
CA GLU A 426 39.39 -5.11 -3.62
C GLU A 426 39.09 -3.68 -4.15
N PRO A 427 40.08 -3.00 -4.76
CA PRO A 427 39.94 -1.59 -5.14
C PRO A 427 38.79 -1.28 -6.10
N GLN A 428 38.35 -2.23 -6.93
CA GLN A 428 37.27 -1.98 -7.89
C GLN A 428 35.94 -1.62 -7.21
N TYR A 429 35.65 -2.20 -6.04
CA TYR A 429 34.39 -1.97 -5.34
C TYR A 429 34.36 -0.57 -4.72
N ALA A 430 35.48 -0.13 -4.14
CA ALA A 430 35.62 1.22 -3.64
C ALA A 430 35.46 2.25 -4.77
N ALA A 431 36.16 2.05 -5.89
CA ALA A 431 36.05 2.94 -7.05
C ALA A 431 34.63 2.99 -7.64
N ALA A 432 33.91 1.86 -7.66
CA ALA A 432 32.52 1.81 -8.10
C ALA A 432 31.58 2.52 -7.12
N ALA A 433 31.75 2.29 -5.82
CA ALA A 433 30.96 2.95 -4.78
C ALA A 433 31.16 4.47 -4.81
N GLU A 434 32.39 4.97 -5.01
CA GLU A 434 32.67 6.40 -5.16
C GLU A 434 31.98 7.01 -6.39
N ARG A 435 32.02 6.32 -7.55
CA ARG A 435 31.30 6.78 -8.75
C ARG A 435 29.79 6.84 -8.52
N LEU A 436 29.23 5.82 -7.87
CA LEU A 436 27.81 5.81 -7.54
C LEU A 436 27.45 6.92 -6.54
N ALA A 437 28.26 7.13 -5.51
CA ALA A 437 28.07 8.20 -4.54
C ALA A 437 28.04 9.58 -5.21
N GLU A 438 28.93 9.81 -6.19
CA GLU A 438 28.93 11.07 -6.95
C GLU A 438 27.65 11.23 -7.77
N ALA A 439 27.15 10.16 -8.40
CA ALA A 439 25.87 10.18 -9.09
C ALA A 439 24.68 10.46 -8.13
N LEU A 440 24.72 9.89 -6.92
CA LEU A 440 23.71 10.11 -5.87
C LEU A 440 23.71 11.55 -5.32
N LYS A 441 24.85 12.26 -5.32
CA LYS A 441 24.89 13.68 -4.89
C LYS A 441 24.08 14.61 -5.79
N GLY A 442 23.99 14.28 -7.09
CA GLY A 442 23.19 15.04 -8.05
C GLY A 442 21.71 14.71 -8.03
N GLU A 443 21.30 13.72 -7.24
CA GLU A 443 19.91 13.27 -7.13
C GLU A 443 19.13 14.17 -6.16
N ARG A 444 17.86 14.44 -6.50
CA ARG A 444 16.96 15.18 -5.61
C ARG A 444 16.62 14.32 -4.38
N PRO A 445 16.40 14.91 -3.20
CA PRO A 445 15.97 14.15 -2.03
C PRO A 445 14.63 13.44 -2.29
N GLY A 446 14.55 12.15 -1.98
CA GLY A 446 13.39 11.33 -2.30
C GLY A 446 12.11 11.80 -1.61
N GLU A 447 12.23 12.31 -0.38
CA GLU A 447 11.11 12.84 0.40
C GLU A 447 10.51 14.10 -0.24
N GLU A 448 11.31 14.94 -0.90
CA GLU A 448 10.83 16.15 -1.58
C GLU A 448 10.05 15.78 -2.84
N VAL A 449 10.60 14.88 -3.66
CA VAL A 449 9.92 14.39 -4.86
C VAL A 449 8.63 13.64 -4.48
N CYS A 450 8.64 12.87 -3.40
CA CYS A 450 7.44 12.20 -2.90
C CYS A 450 6.36 13.18 -2.46
N VAL A 451 6.72 14.24 -1.72
CA VAL A 451 5.77 15.29 -1.36
C VAL A 451 5.21 15.98 -2.60
N GLU A 452 6.03 16.29 -3.60
CA GLU A 452 5.53 16.84 -4.87
C GLU A 452 4.47 15.93 -5.53
N ARG A 453 4.72 14.62 -5.60
CA ARG A 453 3.74 13.65 -6.14
C ARG A 453 2.49 13.52 -5.27
N ILE A 454 2.62 13.67 -3.96
CA ILE A 454 1.48 13.74 -3.04
C ILE A 454 0.65 15.00 -3.33
N LEU A 455 1.29 16.16 -3.51
CA LEU A 455 0.59 17.41 -3.85
C LEU A 455 -0.08 17.35 -5.22
N GLU A 456 0.51 16.65 -6.20
CA GLU A 456 -0.15 16.37 -7.48
C GLU A 456 -1.40 15.51 -7.30
N THR A 457 -1.36 14.54 -6.37
CA THR A 457 -2.54 13.73 -6.00
C THR A 457 -3.63 14.60 -5.37
N LEU A 458 -3.25 15.67 -4.65
CA LEU A 458 -4.16 16.65 -4.07
C LEU A 458 -4.76 17.62 -5.09
N SER A 459 -4.29 17.66 -6.34
CA SER A 459 -4.83 18.57 -7.37
C SER A 459 -6.34 18.42 -7.62
N VAL A 460 -6.93 17.27 -7.25
CA VAL A 460 -8.39 17.08 -7.26
C VAL A 460 -9.12 18.05 -6.34
N TYR A 461 -8.53 18.41 -5.19
CA TYR A 461 -9.09 19.40 -4.28
C TYR A 461 -9.09 20.80 -4.88
N GLU A 462 -8.00 21.17 -5.57
CA GLU A 462 -7.91 22.47 -6.21
C GLU A 462 -8.91 22.63 -7.37
N ARG A 463 -9.08 21.58 -8.17
CA ARG A 463 -10.03 21.60 -9.29
C ARG A 463 -11.49 21.55 -8.83
N GLU A 464 -11.78 20.63 -7.92
CA GLU A 464 -13.16 20.17 -7.66
C GLU A 464 -13.57 20.22 -6.19
N GLY A 465 -12.61 20.28 -5.26
CA GLY A 465 -12.82 20.10 -3.83
C GLY A 465 -12.64 21.32 -2.95
N ARG A 466 -12.58 22.55 -3.48
CA ARG A 466 -12.49 23.76 -2.65
C ARG A 466 -13.85 24.23 -2.14
N CYS A 467 -13.95 24.61 -0.87
CA CYS A 467 -15.15 25.26 -0.34
C CYS A 467 -15.31 26.68 -0.89
N LEU A 468 -16.52 27.02 -1.34
CA LEU A 468 -16.79 28.29 -2.03
C LEU A 468 -16.77 29.52 -1.13
N VAL A 469 -17.18 29.37 0.13
CA VAL A 469 -17.30 30.48 1.08
C VAL A 469 -16.17 30.48 2.11
N TYR A 470 -15.52 29.33 2.32
CA TYR A 470 -14.36 29.17 3.20
C TYR A 470 -13.22 28.44 2.47
N GLY A 471 -12.59 29.16 1.54
CA GLY A 471 -11.64 28.60 0.58
C GLY A 471 -10.46 27.83 1.15
N GLY A 472 -10.01 28.11 2.38
CA GLY A 472 -8.88 27.40 3.01
C GLY A 472 -9.16 25.97 3.44
N ARG A 473 -10.39 25.45 3.22
CA ARG A 473 -10.81 24.10 3.63
C ARG A 473 -11.41 23.30 2.46
N PRO A 474 -11.26 21.95 2.49
CA PRO A 474 -11.89 21.09 1.51
C PRO A 474 -13.41 21.09 1.65
N ALA A 475 -14.10 21.06 0.51
CA ALA A 475 -15.52 20.85 0.43
C ALA A 475 -15.83 19.37 0.65
N VAL A 476 -16.79 19.12 1.53
CA VAL A 476 -17.29 17.78 1.84
C VAL A 476 -18.81 17.67 1.63
N TRP A 477 -19.47 18.79 1.37
CA TRP A 477 -20.88 18.91 1.07
C TRP A 477 -21.10 19.60 -0.26
N LYS A 478 -22.20 19.21 -0.92
CA LYS A 478 -22.79 19.88 -2.07
C LYS A 478 -24.24 20.20 -1.76
N THR A 479 -24.68 21.42 -2.03
CA THR A 479 -26.10 21.80 -1.94
C THR A 479 -26.86 21.31 -3.18
N ASP A 480 -28.19 21.30 -3.12
CA ASP A 480 -29.04 21.03 -4.30
C ASP A 480 -28.78 22.06 -5.44
N GLY A 481 -28.39 23.30 -5.11
CA GLY A 481 -27.97 24.34 -6.05
C GLY A 481 -26.56 24.14 -6.64
N GLY A 482 -25.82 23.14 -6.14
CA GLY A 482 -24.50 22.77 -6.62
C GLY A 482 -23.33 23.49 -5.96
N GLU A 483 -23.59 24.30 -4.93
CA GLU A 483 -22.55 24.95 -4.14
C GLU A 483 -21.77 23.94 -3.30
N ARG A 484 -20.44 24.12 -3.24
CA ARG A 484 -19.52 23.24 -2.52
C ARG A 484 -19.14 23.86 -1.18
N LEU A 485 -19.41 23.13 -0.09
CA LEU A 485 -19.24 23.61 1.28
C LEU A 485 -18.32 22.67 2.07
N SER A 486 -17.41 23.25 2.85
CA SER A 486 -16.67 22.51 3.88
C SER A 486 -17.61 22.10 5.02
N ALA A 487 -17.14 21.22 5.89
CA ALA A 487 -17.91 20.77 7.05
C ALA A 487 -18.34 21.97 7.91
N VAL A 488 -17.40 22.86 8.23
CA VAL A 488 -17.61 24.11 8.98
C VAL A 488 -18.60 25.02 8.27
N ALA A 489 -18.38 25.32 6.99
CA ALA A 489 -19.23 26.24 6.26
C ALA A 489 -20.67 25.72 6.19
N ALA A 490 -20.86 24.43 5.95
CA ALA A 490 -22.18 23.81 5.96
C ALA A 490 -22.85 23.93 7.33
N HIS A 491 -22.13 23.64 8.42
CA HIS A 491 -22.66 23.79 9.78
C HIS A 491 -23.07 25.25 10.08
N VAL A 492 -22.19 26.21 9.83
CA VAL A 492 -22.45 27.65 10.04
C VAL A 492 -23.68 28.13 9.26
N LEU A 493 -23.79 27.76 7.98
CA LEU A 493 -24.91 28.19 7.15
C LEU A 493 -26.24 27.54 7.56
N VAL A 494 -26.20 26.31 8.07
CA VAL A 494 -27.37 25.63 8.62
C VAL A 494 -27.86 26.31 9.89
N GLU A 495 -26.97 26.59 10.84
CA GLU A 495 -27.31 27.24 12.11
C GLU A 495 -27.84 28.67 11.90
N ASN A 496 -27.37 29.37 10.85
CA ASN A 496 -27.84 30.71 10.50
C ASN A 496 -29.05 30.72 9.53
N GLY A 497 -29.68 29.57 9.30
CA GLY A 497 -30.90 29.45 8.48
C GLY A 497 -30.71 29.77 6.99
N ARG A 498 -29.48 29.72 6.47
CA ARG A 498 -29.15 29.99 5.06
C ARG A 498 -29.20 28.77 4.17
N VAL A 499 -29.00 27.58 4.73
CA VAL A 499 -29.10 26.29 4.05
C VAL A 499 -29.87 25.33 4.94
N ARG A 500 -30.80 24.54 4.40
CA ARG A 500 -31.47 23.49 5.19
C ARG A 500 -30.63 22.21 5.19
N ARG A 501 -30.58 21.50 6.32
CA ARG A 501 -29.86 20.19 6.41
C ARG A 501 -30.28 19.21 5.31
N GLY A 502 -31.58 19.20 4.95
CA GLY A 502 -32.11 18.36 3.88
C GLY A 502 -31.62 18.70 2.46
N GLU A 503 -31.01 19.86 2.25
CA GLU A 503 -30.45 20.31 0.97
C GLU A 503 -28.98 19.92 0.80
N LEU A 504 -28.35 19.42 1.87
CA LEU A 504 -26.95 19.00 1.85
C LEU A 504 -26.85 17.54 1.35
N ARG A 505 -25.89 17.31 0.46
CA ARG A 505 -25.49 15.99 -0.04
C ARG A 505 -23.98 15.82 0.14
N ALA A 506 -23.54 14.65 0.58
CA ALA A 506 -22.11 14.38 0.70
C ALA A 506 -21.40 14.52 -0.66
N LEU A 507 -20.28 15.23 -0.68
CA LEU A 507 -19.42 15.39 -1.85
C LEU A 507 -18.33 14.32 -1.82
N ASN A 508 -18.49 13.31 -2.67
CA ASN A 508 -17.45 12.30 -2.90
C ASN A 508 -16.56 12.77 -4.05
N LEU A 509 -15.40 13.34 -3.72
CA LEU A 509 -14.43 13.86 -4.68
C LEU A 509 -13.75 12.73 -5.46
N VAL A 510 -13.49 11.61 -4.78
CA VAL A 510 -12.91 10.42 -5.42
C VAL A 510 -13.92 9.27 -5.36
N LYS A 511 -14.27 8.75 -6.53
CA LYS A 511 -15.09 7.54 -6.66
C LYS A 511 -14.20 6.38 -7.05
N TRP A 512 -14.03 5.45 -6.12
CA TRP A 512 -13.31 4.22 -6.37
C TRP A 512 -14.23 3.14 -6.96
N PRO A 513 -13.72 2.27 -7.85
CA PRO A 513 -14.51 1.21 -8.49
C PRO A 513 -15.04 0.20 -7.48
N ASP A 514 -16.12 -0.51 -7.84
CA ASP A 514 -16.70 -1.57 -7.02
C ASP A 514 -15.67 -2.68 -6.76
N LEU A 515 -15.49 -3.01 -5.48
CA LEU A 515 -14.45 -3.90 -4.95
C LEU A 515 -14.80 -5.39 -5.07
N VAL A 516 -16.03 -5.70 -5.51
CA VAL A 516 -16.58 -7.05 -5.58
C VAL A 516 -16.36 -7.71 -6.94
N SER A 517 -16.55 -6.96 -8.03
CA SER A 517 -16.57 -7.54 -9.39
C SER A 517 -15.16 -7.70 -9.99
N PRO A 518 -14.88 -8.78 -10.74
CA PRO A 518 -13.68 -8.83 -11.57
C PRO A 518 -13.75 -7.72 -12.62
N GLY A 519 -12.93 -6.69 -12.44
CA GLY A 519 -12.85 -5.52 -13.33
C GLY A 519 -12.30 -5.81 -14.72
N ASP A 520 -11.84 -7.04 -15.01
CA ASP A 520 -11.37 -7.44 -16.32
C ASP A 520 -11.66 -8.94 -16.62
N PRO A 521 -11.88 -9.31 -17.90
CA PRO A 521 -12.26 -10.67 -18.29
C PRO A 521 -11.22 -11.75 -17.96
N LEU A 522 -9.93 -11.39 -17.95
CA LEU A 522 -8.84 -12.34 -17.67
C LEU A 522 -8.86 -12.74 -16.18
N SER A 523 -8.99 -11.77 -15.29
CA SER A 523 -9.13 -12.02 -13.85
C SER A 523 -10.40 -12.81 -13.52
N GLY A 524 -11.51 -12.55 -14.23
CA GLY A 524 -12.74 -13.33 -14.12
C GLY A 524 -12.56 -14.80 -14.55
N LEU A 525 -11.86 -15.03 -15.66
CA LEU A 525 -11.53 -16.37 -16.16
C LEU A 525 -10.60 -17.14 -15.20
N PHE A 526 -9.57 -16.49 -14.66
CA PHE A 526 -8.64 -17.10 -13.71
C PHE A 526 -9.31 -17.48 -12.38
N LEU A 527 -10.24 -16.66 -11.87
CA LEU A 527 -11.02 -17.01 -10.68
C LEU A 527 -11.93 -18.21 -10.92
N GLY A 528 -12.59 -18.25 -12.09
CA GLY A 528 -13.42 -19.40 -12.47
C GLY A 528 -12.61 -20.69 -12.58
N LEU A 529 -11.42 -20.63 -13.19
CA LEU A 529 -10.48 -21.75 -13.25
C LEU A 529 -10.00 -22.17 -11.85
N GLY A 530 -9.63 -21.21 -11.00
CA GLY A 530 -9.15 -21.46 -9.65
C GLY A 530 -10.19 -22.12 -8.74
N GLN A 531 -11.48 -21.74 -8.85
CA GLN A 531 -12.56 -22.42 -8.14
C GLN A 531 -12.75 -23.87 -8.61
N VAL A 532 -12.62 -24.11 -9.92
CA VAL A 532 -12.69 -25.45 -10.50
C VAL A 532 -11.52 -26.32 -10.02
N PHE A 533 -10.27 -25.83 -10.08
CA PHE A 533 -9.12 -26.59 -9.60
C PHE A 533 -9.10 -26.76 -8.08
N GLY A 534 -9.59 -25.77 -7.32
CA GLY A 534 -9.75 -25.85 -5.87
C GLY A 534 -10.70 -26.98 -5.46
N SER A 535 -11.86 -27.08 -6.13
CA SER A 535 -12.81 -28.18 -5.92
C SER A 535 -12.21 -29.55 -6.27
N VAL A 536 -11.39 -29.64 -7.32
CA VAL A 536 -10.68 -30.87 -7.72
C VAL A 536 -9.62 -31.29 -6.70
N ALA A 537 -8.89 -30.33 -6.12
CA ALA A 537 -7.90 -30.61 -5.07
C ALA A 537 -8.55 -31.04 -3.74
N GLU A 538 -9.71 -30.48 -3.42
CA GLU A 538 -10.48 -30.84 -2.22
C GLU A 538 -11.10 -32.25 -2.34
N ASP A 539 -11.61 -32.60 -3.52
CA ASP A 539 -12.12 -33.95 -3.82
C ASP A 539 -11.01 -34.99 -3.95
N GLY A 540 -9.83 -34.59 -4.43
CA GLY A 540 -8.61 -35.41 -4.45
C GLY A 540 -8.14 -35.78 -3.04
N LYS A 541 -8.20 -34.84 -2.08
CA LYS A 541 -7.92 -35.11 -0.65
C LYS A 541 -8.91 -36.07 0.00
N ARG A 542 -10.13 -36.20 -0.56
CA ARG A 542 -11.18 -37.12 -0.08
C ARG A 542 -11.15 -38.48 -0.79
N GLY A 543 -10.16 -38.78 -1.62
CA GLY A 543 -9.93 -40.13 -2.17
C GLY A 543 -10.90 -40.62 -3.27
N HIS A 544 -11.65 -39.73 -3.92
CA HIS A 544 -12.67 -40.11 -4.92
C HIS A 544 -12.09 -40.24 -6.34
N ILE A 545 -11.24 -41.26 -6.56
CA ILE A 545 -10.44 -41.45 -7.79
C ILE A 545 -11.31 -41.54 -9.06
N GLY A 546 -12.53 -42.08 -8.99
CA GLY A 546 -13.45 -42.20 -10.12
C GLY A 546 -14.04 -40.86 -10.63
N LYS A 547 -14.07 -39.80 -9.81
CA LYS A 547 -14.56 -38.47 -10.23
C LYS A 547 -13.45 -37.64 -10.90
N MET A 548 -12.19 -37.95 -10.64
CA MET A 548 -11.03 -37.22 -11.14
C MET A 548 -10.90 -37.28 -12.67
N GLY A 549 -11.18 -38.44 -13.28
CA GLY A 549 -11.15 -38.61 -14.74
C GLY A 549 -12.27 -37.86 -15.48
N LEU A 550 -13.45 -37.73 -14.87
CA LEU A 550 -14.59 -37.01 -15.45
C LEU A 550 -14.39 -35.49 -15.40
N HIS A 551 -13.69 -34.97 -14.37
CA HIS A 551 -13.39 -33.54 -14.22
C HIS A 551 -12.26 -33.05 -15.14
N ILE A 552 -11.27 -33.89 -15.47
CA ILE A 552 -10.20 -33.56 -16.43
C ILE A 552 -10.75 -33.45 -17.87
N LEU A 553 -11.71 -34.31 -18.24
CA LEU A 553 -12.45 -34.24 -19.51
C LEU A 553 -13.48 -33.11 -19.53
N ARG A 554 -14.06 -32.77 -18.37
CA ARG A 554 -14.99 -31.64 -18.23
C ARG A 554 -14.30 -30.29 -18.16
N ALA A 555 -13.01 -30.16 -17.80
CA ALA A 555 -12.38 -28.86 -17.59
C ALA A 555 -12.53 -27.87 -18.76
N PRO A 556 -12.35 -28.26 -20.04
CA PRO A 556 -12.58 -27.35 -21.18
C PRO A 556 -14.06 -27.00 -21.37
N LEU A 557 -14.96 -27.99 -21.23
CA LEU A 557 -16.42 -27.83 -21.29
C LEU A 557 -16.99 -27.04 -20.11
N THR A 558 -16.34 -27.11 -18.94
CA THR A 558 -16.70 -26.40 -17.71
C THR A 558 -16.17 -24.98 -17.77
N VAL A 559 -15.07 -24.68 -18.44
CA VAL A 559 -14.65 -23.29 -18.69
C VAL A 559 -15.63 -22.58 -19.62
N VAL A 560 -16.14 -23.28 -20.64
CA VAL A 560 -17.15 -22.76 -21.58
C VAL A 560 -18.54 -22.69 -20.92
N ALA A 561 -18.89 -23.62 -20.01
CA ALA A 561 -20.15 -23.62 -19.28
C ALA A 561 -20.16 -22.78 -17.99
N ALA A 562 -19.02 -22.54 -17.33
CA ALA A 562 -18.92 -21.86 -16.04
C ALA A 562 -19.14 -20.34 -16.13
N VAL A 563 -18.98 -19.74 -17.31
CA VAL A 563 -19.35 -18.34 -17.51
C VAL A 563 -20.90 -18.18 -17.46
N PRO A 564 -21.69 -19.00 -18.20
CA PRO A 564 -23.14 -19.08 -18.01
C PRO A 564 -23.58 -19.58 -16.63
N PHE A 565 -22.91 -20.60 -16.05
CA PHE A 565 -23.30 -21.20 -14.76
C PHE A 565 -22.94 -20.30 -13.57
N GLY A 566 -21.87 -19.51 -13.66
CA GLY A 566 -21.54 -18.47 -12.69
C GLY A 566 -22.56 -17.32 -12.71
N LEU A 567 -23.09 -17.00 -13.90
CA LEU A 567 -24.22 -16.08 -14.05
C LEU A 567 -25.53 -16.68 -13.50
N PHE A 568 -25.75 -17.98 -13.71
CA PHE A 568 -26.93 -18.71 -13.21
C PHE A 568 -26.92 -18.84 -11.68
N ASN A 569 -25.77 -19.17 -11.06
CA ASN A 569 -25.62 -19.22 -9.60
C ASN A 569 -25.69 -17.83 -8.96
N LEU A 570 -25.26 -16.76 -9.65
CA LEU A 570 -25.46 -15.38 -9.21
C LEU A 570 -26.97 -15.02 -9.25
N LEU A 571 -27.68 -15.44 -10.31
CA LEU A 571 -29.12 -15.22 -10.44
C LEU A 571 -29.92 -16.02 -9.40
N ASP A 572 -29.56 -17.29 -9.18
CA ASP A 572 -30.20 -18.19 -8.22
C ASP A 572 -29.90 -17.76 -6.77
N PHE A 573 -28.68 -17.31 -6.49
CA PHE A 573 -28.31 -16.73 -5.19
C PHE A 573 -29.03 -15.40 -4.91
N VAL A 574 -29.22 -14.55 -5.92
CA VAL A 574 -29.98 -13.29 -5.82
C VAL A 574 -31.48 -13.58 -5.63
N LEU A 575 -32.05 -14.53 -6.37
CA LEU A 575 -33.46 -14.94 -6.23
C LEU A 575 -33.72 -15.64 -4.89
N TYR A 576 -32.79 -16.46 -4.40
CA TYR A 576 -32.88 -17.17 -3.13
C TYR A 576 -32.71 -16.24 -1.92
N LYS A 577 -31.81 -15.25 -1.97
CA LYS A 577 -31.64 -14.25 -0.90
C LYS A 577 -32.70 -13.15 -0.89
N LEU A 578 -33.28 -12.79 -2.04
CA LEU A 578 -34.44 -11.88 -2.08
C LEU A 578 -35.70 -12.51 -1.46
N ALA A 579 -35.78 -13.85 -1.40
CA ALA A 579 -36.94 -14.59 -0.91
C ALA A 579 -36.92 -14.92 0.60
N SER A 580 -35.87 -14.57 1.35
CA SER A 580 -35.74 -14.95 2.77
C SER A 580 -35.06 -13.85 3.58
N PRO A 581 -35.82 -12.79 3.98
CA PRO A 581 -36.31 -12.80 5.36
C PRO A 581 -37.64 -12.02 5.63
N PHE A 582 -38.65 -12.02 4.75
CA PHE A 582 -39.96 -11.40 5.07
C PHE A 582 -41.18 -12.27 4.74
N LYS A 583 -42.16 -12.27 5.65
CA LYS A 583 -43.37 -13.11 5.73
C LYS A 583 -44.21 -13.24 4.42
N PRO A 584 -44.95 -14.35 4.22
CA PRO A 584 -45.48 -14.82 2.94
C PRO A 584 -46.85 -14.24 2.53
N LYS A 585 -47.00 -12.90 2.46
CA LYS A 585 -48.28 -12.29 2.01
C LYS A 585 -48.20 -11.32 0.82
N LEU A 586 -47.01 -11.02 0.28
CA LEU A 586 -46.89 -10.12 -0.88
C LEU A 586 -47.01 -10.82 -2.25
N TYR A 587 -46.86 -12.15 -2.29
CA TYR A 587 -46.87 -12.93 -3.54
C TYR A 587 -48.27 -13.16 -4.13
N ALA A 588 -49.33 -12.82 -3.40
CA ALA A 588 -50.72 -13.07 -3.84
C ALA A 588 -51.32 -11.96 -4.72
N SER A 589 -50.67 -10.78 -4.86
CA SER A 589 -51.34 -9.59 -5.41
C SER A 589 -50.81 -9.05 -6.74
N ASN A 590 -49.79 -9.66 -7.38
CA ASN A 590 -49.34 -9.15 -8.69
C ASN A 590 -48.76 -10.23 -9.63
N PRO A 591 -49.61 -10.86 -10.48
CA PRO A 591 -49.17 -11.89 -11.41
C PRO A 591 -48.20 -11.40 -12.52
N ARG A 592 -48.00 -10.08 -12.67
CA ARG A 592 -47.07 -9.51 -13.66
C ARG A 592 -45.60 -9.70 -13.30
N LEU A 593 -45.25 -9.81 -12.01
CA LEU A 593 -43.86 -10.02 -11.57
C LEU A 593 -43.32 -11.40 -11.97
N TYR A 594 -44.20 -12.40 -12.05
CA TYR A 594 -43.86 -13.74 -12.55
C TYR A 594 -43.55 -13.70 -14.06
N THR A 595 -44.29 -12.88 -14.81
CA THR A 595 -44.13 -12.73 -16.26
C THR A 595 -42.81 -12.04 -16.63
N TYR A 596 -42.35 -11.06 -15.87
CA TYR A 596 -41.07 -10.38 -16.13
C TYR A 596 -39.85 -11.28 -15.88
N ALA A 597 -39.87 -12.07 -14.80
CA ALA A 597 -38.81 -13.04 -14.52
C ALA A 597 -38.77 -14.16 -15.58
N GLN A 598 -39.94 -14.65 -16.03
CA GLN A 598 -40.01 -15.63 -17.11
C GLN A 598 -39.64 -15.04 -18.48
N MET A 599 -40.01 -13.79 -18.79
CA MET A 599 -39.58 -13.12 -20.02
C MET A 599 -38.08 -12.90 -20.05
N LEU A 600 -37.46 -12.49 -18.93
CA LEU A 600 -36.00 -12.41 -18.83
C LEU A 600 -35.35 -13.78 -18.95
N SER A 601 -35.91 -14.81 -18.31
CA SER A 601 -35.43 -16.18 -18.44
C SER A 601 -35.53 -16.67 -19.90
N PHE A 602 -36.58 -16.31 -20.64
CA PHE A 602 -36.78 -16.69 -22.04
C PHE A 602 -35.86 -15.94 -23.00
N LEU A 603 -35.69 -14.64 -22.81
CA LEU A 603 -34.77 -13.78 -23.58
C LEU A 603 -33.29 -14.17 -23.41
N VAL A 604 -32.90 -14.63 -22.22
CA VAL A 604 -31.52 -15.08 -21.94
C VAL A 604 -31.27 -16.53 -22.37
N SER A 605 -32.29 -17.40 -22.32
CA SER A 605 -32.13 -18.82 -22.67
C SER A 605 -32.27 -19.12 -24.17
N ALA A 606 -33.07 -18.35 -24.91
CA ALA A 606 -33.30 -18.61 -26.34
C ALA A 606 -32.02 -18.60 -27.20
N PRO A 607 -31.08 -17.65 -27.06
CA PRO A 607 -29.81 -17.67 -27.80
C PRO A 607 -28.90 -18.84 -27.38
N LEU A 608 -28.98 -19.26 -26.12
CA LEU A 608 -28.19 -20.35 -25.54
C LEU A 608 -28.66 -21.73 -26.03
N VAL A 609 -29.96 -21.92 -26.24
CA VAL A 609 -30.54 -23.14 -26.82
C VAL A 609 -30.17 -23.27 -28.31
N GLU A 610 -30.19 -22.16 -29.06
CA GLU A 610 -29.77 -22.13 -30.46
C GLU A 610 -28.26 -22.42 -30.61
N LEU A 611 -27.43 -21.86 -29.72
CA LEU A 611 -25.99 -22.11 -29.64
C LEU A 611 -25.68 -23.58 -29.30
N MET A 612 -26.41 -24.18 -28.36
CA MET A 612 -26.28 -25.60 -28.03
C MET A 612 -26.65 -26.47 -29.23
N SER A 613 -27.66 -26.10 -30.01
CA SER A 613 -28.04 -26.86 -31.22
C SER A 613 -26.94 -26.87 -32.29
N ILE A 614 -26.20 -25.76 -32.43
CA ILE A 614 -25.06 -25.61 -33.36
C ILE A 614 -23.85 -26.42 -32.88
N VAL A 615 -23.58 -26.43 -31.57
CA VAL A 615 -22.44 -27.15 -30.97
C VAL A 615 -22.70 -28.66 -30.87
N THR A 616 -23.96 -29.09 -30.84
CA THR A 616 -24.35 -30.52 -30.83
C THR A 616 -24.48 -31.15 -32.21
N GLN A 617 -24.25 -30.42 -33.30
CA GLN A 617 -24.23 -31.04 -34.62
C GLN A 617 -23.05 -32.03 -34.72
N PRO A 618 -23.26 -33.27 -35.18
CA PRO A 618 -22.19 -34.24 -35.31
C PRO A 618 -21.13 -33.71 -36.29
N PRO A 619 -19.83 -33.87 -35.99
CA PRO A 619 -18.77 -33.37 -36.86
C PRO A 619 -18.86 -34.04 -38.24
N VAL A 620 -18.92 -33.24 -39.30
CA VAL A 620 -18.79 -33.76 -40.67
C VAL A 620 -17.34 -34.18 -40.89
N LEU A 621 -17.10 -35.49 -40.95
CA LEU A 621 -15.78 -36.08 -41.20
C LEU A 621 -15.29 -35.71 -42.62
N ALA A 622 -14.30 -34.83 -42.71
CA ALA A 622 -13.52 -34.67 -43.94
C ALA A 622 -12.72 -35.96 -44.21
N ARG A 623 -12.75 -36.44 -45.46
CA ARG A 623 -12.19 -37.73 -45.90
C ARG A 623 -10.75 -37.96 -45.44
N ARG A 624 -10.51 -39.19 -44.97
CA ARG A 624 -9.23 -39.74 -44.48
C ARG A 624 -8.16 -39.76 -45.59
N HIS A 625 -7.02 -39.09 -45.36
CA HIS A 625 -5.77 -39.49 -45.99
C HIS A 625 -4.61 -39.47 -44.98
N ARG A 626 -3.94 -40.62 -44.84
CA ARG A 626 -2.75 -40.89 -44.01
C ARG A 626 -2.81 -40.43 -42.55
N GLY A 627 -3.47 -41.25 -41.72
CA GLY A 627 -2.99 -41.56 -40.36
C GLY A 627 -3.26 -40.59 -39.21
N THR A 628 -3.81 -39.39 -39.42
CA THR A 628 -4.25 -38.52 -38.30
C THR A 628 -5.62 -37.91 -38.57
N ALA A 629 -6.54 -38.02 -37.60
CA ALA A 629 -7.82 -37.31 -37.64
C ALA A 629 -7.65 -35.98 -36.88
N ARG A 630 -7.86 -34.86 -37.56
CA ARG A 630 -7.93 -33.53 -36.94
C ARG A 630 -9.39 -33.09 -36.93
N VAL A 631 -9.95 -32.90 -35.74
CA VAL A 631 -11.26 -32.25 -35.56
C VAL A 631 -10.98 -30.75 -35.41
N VAL A 632 -11.49 -29.94 -36.33
CA VAL A 632 -11.40 -28.48 -36.27
C VAL A 632 -12.80 -27.94 -35.96
N LEU A 633 -12.96 -27.32 -34.80
CA LEU A 633 -14.13 -26.52 -34.45
C LEU A 633 -13.77 -25.05 -34.72
N GLU A 634 -14.20 -24.52 -35.86
CA GLU A 634 -14.14 -23.07 -36.10
C GLU A 634 -15.35 -22.40 -35.46
N VAL A 635 -15.13 -21.71 -34.34
CA VAL A 635 -16.07 -20.70 -33.85
C VAL A 635 -15.57 -19.35 -34.38
N PRO A 636 -16.31 -18.66 -35.26
CA PRO A 636 -15.85 -17.39 -35.81
C PRO A 636 -15.66 -16.35 -34.70
N LEU A 637 -14.43 -15.86 -34.53
CA LEU A 637 -14.02 -14.90 -33.50
C LEU A 637 -14.91 -13.64 -33.43
N GLY A 638 -15.58 -13.29 -34.55
CA GLY A 638 -16.52 -12.18 -34.62
C GLY A 638 -17.79 -12.39 -33.79
N ILE A 639 -18.33 -13.62 -33.75
CA ILE A 639 -19.56 -13.92 -32.99
C ILE A 639 -19.28 -13.89 -31.48
N ALA A 640 -18.13 -14.39 -31.05
CA ALA A 640 -17.70 -14.34 -29.65
C ALA A 640 -17.51 -12.90 -29.15
N ARG A 641 -16.94 -12.00 -29.96
CA ARG A 641 -16.77 -10.58 -29.60
C ARG A 641 -18.09 -9.84 -29.48
N THR A 642 -19.03 -10.07 -30.41
CA THR A 642 -20.35 -9.43 -30.36
C THR A 642 -21.17 -9.93 -29.18
N LEU A 643 -21.10 -11.23 -28.86
CA LEU A 643 -21.77 -11.80 -27.68
C LEU A 643 -21.20 -11.25 -26.36
N LEU A 644 -19.88 -11.10 -26.24
CA LEU A 644 -19.25 -10.48 -25.05
C LEU A 644 -19.62 -9.00 -24.89
N ALA A 645 -19.73 -8.25 -25.98
CA ALA A 645 -20.12 -6.84 -25.94
C ALA A 645 -21.58 -6.69 -25.48
N SER A 646 -22.49 -7.50 -26.01
CA SER A 646 -23.91 -7.49 -25.63
C SER A 646 -24.13 -7.93 -24.18
N LEU A 647 -23.38 -8.93 -23.71
CA LEU A 647 -23.45 -9.41 -22.33
C LEU A 647 -22.96 -8.35 -21.33
N ASN A 648 -21.89 -7.62 -21.67
CA ASN A 648 -21.36 -6.53 -20.83
C ASN A 648 -22.33 -5.36 -20.68
N VAL A 649 -23.07 -5.00 -21.74
CA VAL A 649 -24.08 -3.94 -21.70
C VAL A 649 -25.26 -4.33 -20.81
N VAL A 650 -25.74 -5.58 -20.93
CA VAL A 650 -26.86 -6.09 -20.12
C VAL A 650 -26.48 -6.21 -18.64
N VAL A 651 -25.28 -6.74 -18.33
CA VAL A 651 -24.80 -6.87 -16.95
C VAL A 651 -24.54 -5.49 -16.32
N GLY A 652 -23.97 -4.55 -17.07
CA GLY A 652 -23.78 -3.17 -16.61
C GLY A 652 -25.10 -2.46 -16.29
N PHE A 653 -26.11 -2.62 -17.14
CA PHE A 653 -27.42 -2.00 -16.94
C PHE A 653 -28.18 -2.60 -15.75
N VAL A 654 -28.12 -3.93 -15.58
CA VAL A 654 -28.74 -4.64 -14.45
C VAL A 654 -28.07 -4.28 -13.13
N GLY A 655 -26.73 -4.19 -13.09
CA GLY A 655 -25.98 -3.79 -11.88
C GLY A 655 -26.30 -2.37 -11.41
N ILE A 656 -26.42 -1.40 -12.33
CA ILE A 656 -26.80 -0.02 -12.01
C ILE A 656 -28.24 0.05 -11.48
N THR A 657 -29.16 -0.70 -12.10
CA THR A 657 -30.58 -0.72 -11.72
C THR A 657 -30.79 -1.34 -10.34
N LEU A 658 -30.09 -2.43 -10.03
CA LEU A 658 -30.15 -3.08 -8.72
C LEU A 658 -29.59 -2.21 -7.60
N ARG A 659 -28.51 -1.45 -7.85
CA ARG A 659 -27.92 -0.53 -6.87
C ARG A 659 -28.85 0.65 -6.57
N HIS A 660 -29.54 1.19 -7.58
CA HIS A 660 -30.57 2.21 -7.38
C HIS A 660 -31.77 1.66 -6.59
N LEU A 661 -32.15 0.40 -6.83
CA LEU A 661 -33.23 -0.26 -6.10
C LEU A 661 -32.84 -0.52 -4.63
N GLU A 662 -31.60 -0.95 -4.36
CA GLU A 662 -31.07 -1.13 -3.00
C GLU A 662 -31.04 0.19 -2.22
N ILE A 663 -30.57 1.28 -2.84
CA ILE A 663 -30.56 2.62 -2.23
C ILE A 663 -31.99 3.13 -1.99
N ALA A 664 -32.91 2.87 -2.93
CA ALA A 664 -34.31 3.25 -2.79
C ALA A 664 -35.00 2.46 -1.68
N CYS A 665 -34.74 1.16 -1.56
CA CYS A 665 -35.25 0.30 -0.49
C CYS A 665 -34.69 0.68 0.88
N ALA A 666 -33.38 0.91 1.00
CA ALA A 666 -32.76 1.37 2.25
C ALA A 666 -33.38 2.69 2.74
N ARG A 667 -33.55 3.67 1.83
CA ARG A 667 -34.22 4.94 2.13
C ARG A 667 -35.70 4.76 2.50
N ALA A 668 -36.41 3.82 1.87
CA ALA A 668 -37.81 3.54 2.14
C ALA A 668 -38.03 2.83 3.49
N MET A 669 -37.03 2.09 3.99
CA MET A 669 -37.07 1.40 5.28
C MET A 669 -36.62 2.28 6.46
N GLY A 670 -36.30 3.56 6.23
CA GLY A 670 -35.74 4.44 7.26
C GLY A 670 -34.31 4.09 7.67
N GLU A 671 -33.66 3.17 6.93
CA GLU A 671 -32.27 2.81 7.14
C GLU A 671 -31.36 3.86 6.48
N ARG A 672 -30.41 4.32 7.28
CA ARG A 672 -29.40 5.31 6.95
C ARG A 672 -28.39 4.70 5.95
N PRO A 673 -28.20 5.26 4.73
CA PRO A 673 -27.26 4.70 3.75
C PRO A 673 -25.82 4.64 4.28
N ARG A 674 -25.01 3.68 3.81
CA ARG A 674 -23.64 3.38 4.30
C ARG A 674 -22.62 4.54 4.30
N GLY A 675 -22.92 5.68 3.65
CA GLY A 675 -22.12 6.90 3.76
C GLY A 675 -22.27 7.63 5.09
N ASP A 676 -23.14 7.15 5.99
CA ASP A 676 -23.57 7.89 7.17
C ASP A 676 -22.52 7.91 8.29
N VAL A 677 -21.57 6.97 8.37
CA VAL A 677 -20.44 7.07 9.33
C VAL A 677 -19.48 8.20 8.96
N VAL A 678 -19.11 8.31 7.67
CA VAL A 678 -18.25 9.38 7.16
C VAL A 678 -18.98 10.71 7.18
N ALA A 679 -20.27 10.71 6.85
CA ALA A 679 -21.10 11.91 6.95
C ALA A 679 -21.25 12.35 8.42
N GLU A 680 -21.48 11.44 9.37
CA GLU A 680 -21.62 11.75 10.79
C GLU A 680 -20.30 12.25 11.40
N ALA A 681 -19.17 11.61 11.09
CA ALA A 681 -17.85 12.09 11.48
C ALA A 681 -17.57 13.50 10.92
N ARG A 682 -17.91 13.74 9.63
CA ARG A 682 -17.78 15.07 9.01
C ARG A 682 -18.76 16.11 9.55
N VAL A 683 -19.96 15.71 10.00
CA VAL A 683 -20.90 16.60 10.69
C VAL A 683 -20.35 17.02 12.05
N ARG A 684 -19.81 16.07 12.83
CA ARG A 684 -19.18 16.35 14.13
C ARG A 684 -17.97 17.26 13.97
N LEU A 685 -17.11 16.98 12.99
CA LEU A 685 -15.98 17.84 12.61
C LEU A 685 -16.45 19.27 12.33
N GLY A 686 -17.43 19.45 11.45
CA GLY A 686 -17.95 20.77 11.09
C GLY A 686 -18.52 21.55 12.26
N ARG A 687 -19.10 20.85 13.25
CA ARG A 687 -19.60 21.46 14.48
C ARG A 687 -18.47 21.87 15.42
N ALA A 688 -17.56 20.96 15.76
CA ALA A 688 -16.46 21.22 16.69
C ALA A 688 -15.53 22.33 16.17
N GLU A 689 -15.17 22.27 14.88
CA GLU A 689 -14.35 23.32 14.26
C GLU A 689 -15.08 24.68 14.21
N ALA A 690 -16.41 24.71 13.97
CA ALA A 690 -17.17 25.96 13.98
C ALA A 690 -17.28 26.56 15.40
N GLU A 691 -17.37 25.72 16.43
CA GLU A 691 -17.37 26.13 17.84
C GLU A 691 -15.99 26.72 18.22
N ALA A 692 -14.89 26.05 17.84
CA ALA A 692 -13.52 26.55 18.06
C ALA A 692 -13.26 27.90 17.35
N LEU A 693 -13.67 28.03 16.08
CA LEU A 693 -13.52 29.28 15.32
C LEU A 693 -14.28 30.46 15.91
N ARG A 694 -15.39 30.23 16.62
CA ARG A 694 -16.10 31.29 17.36
C ARG A 694 -15.29 31.79 18.55
N VAL A 695 -14.58 30.90 19.24
CA VAL A 695 -13.75 31.22 20.40
C VAL A 695 -12.48 31.96 19.95
N GLU A 696 -11.69 31.37 19.04
CA GLU A 696 -10.47 32.02 18.52
C GLU A 696 -10.76 33.32 17.77
N GLY A 697 -11.87 33.38 17.02
CA GLY A 697 -12.29 34.58 16.30
C GLY A 697 -12.64 35.75 17.23
N ALA A 698 -13.21 35.46 18.39
CA ALA A 698 -13.48 36.45 19.42
C ALA A 698 -12.18 36.97 20.08
N GLU A 699 -11.19 36.08 20.30
CA GLU A 699 -9.89 36.45 20.84
C GLU A 699 -9.00 37.21 19.84
N THR A 700 -9.11 36.90 18.54
CA THR A 700 -8.31 37.51 17.45
C THR A 700 -9.00 38.69 16.76
N GLY A 701 -10.25 39.00 17.11
CA GLY A 701 -11.04 40.09 16.53
C GLY A 701 -11.54 39.87 15.09
N ARG A 702 -11.49 38.63 14.57
CA ARG A 702 -12.00 38.26 13.23
C ARG A 702 -13.30 37.49 13.33
N ASP A 703 -14.39 38.04 12.78
CA ASP A 703 -15.69 37.35 12.69
C ASP A 703 -15.73 36.38 11.49
N LEU A 704 -15.08 35.22 11.65
CA LEU A 704 -15.00 34.22 10.59
C LEU A 704 -16.38 33.62 10.26
N VAL A 705 -17.28 33.55 11.25
CA VAL A 705 -18.66 33.06 11.08
C VAL A 705 -19.47 34.06 10.26
N GLY A 706 -19.42 35.35 10.61
CA GLY A 706 -20.04 36.41 9.84
C GLY A 706 -19.49 36.52 8.42
N ASP A 707 -18.19 36.30 8.22
CA ASP A 707 -17.59 36.28 6.89
C ASP A 707 -18.11 35.13 6.01
N ILE A 708 -18.29 33.94 6.56
CA ILE A 708 -18.89 32.80 5.83
C ILE A 708 -20.31 33.14 5.38
N VAL A 709 -21.13 33.68 6.30
CA VAL A 709 -22.53 34.05 6.01
C VAL A 709 -22.59 35.18 4.99
N ARG A 710 -21.75 36.21 5.15
CA ARG A 710 -21.67 37.35 4.23
C ARG A 710 -21.29 36.91 2.82
N ARG A 711 -20.24 36.11 2.67
CA ARG A 711 -19.80 35.59 1.36
C ARG A 711 -20.87 34.72 0.70
N TRP A 712 -21.62 33.95 1.50
CA TRP A 712 -22.77 33.20 0.99
C TRP A 712 -23.86 34.12 0.46
N ASP A 713 -24.26 35.12 1.25
CA ASP A 713 -25.31 36.07 0.89
C ASP A 713 -24.93 36.91 -0.34
N GLU A 714 -23.68 37.38 -0.43
CA GLU A 714 -23.14 38.07 -1.62
C GLU A 714 -23.26 37.18 -2.87
N ARG A 715 -22.90 35.90 -2.74
CA ARG A 715 -22.93 34.95 -3.85
C ARG A 715 -24.34 34.55 -4.28
N LYS A 716 -25.31 34.52 -3.36
CA LYS A 716 -26.72 34.25 -3.71
C LYS A 716 -27.41 35.44 -4.35
N ARG A 717 -26.86 36.65 -4.21
CA ARG A 717 -27.34 37.86 -4.89
C ARG A 717 -26.76 38.01 -6.31
N ALA A 718 -25.54 37.55 -6.52
CA ALA A 718 -24.89 37.48 -7.84
C ALA A 718 -25.46 36.33 -8.68
#